data_AF-A0A2T0MEU4-F1
#
_entry.id   AF-A0A2T0MEU4-F1
#
_cell.length_a   1.000
_cell.length_b   1.000
_cell.length_c   1.000
_cell.angle_alpha   90.00
_cell.angle_beta   90.00
_cell.angle_gamma   90.00
#
_symmetry.space_group_name_H-M   'P 1'
#
loop_
_entity.id
_entity.type
_entity.pdbx_description
1 polymer ?
#
loop_
_entity_poly.entity_id
_entity_poly.type
_entity_poly.pdbx_seq_one_letter_code
_entity_poly.pdbx_strand_id
1 'polypeptide(L)'
;MKNYLFLLAVSCLISCKQPEKTITENEILWDTYGVPHIYATSDNDLYYMSAWGQMKNHGNLILKLYGEARGTSAELWGEGFEINKALHHLGLYEQLQPAYDNLSLEHQEMLQSFAAGINAYADKNVDELDEKYRKVLPVTPYDIIAHGFRVVNYEFLIRGTFLSNQKIEGGSNSWALSGSKTATGNTMLVVNPHLPWSDLFLWHEQQFITNEYNMYGATLIGNPSITLGFNDNVSWTHTVNTIDNTDLYEIRKEGNTYLLDGEYIPFEEQDYFIKVLQENGTLKNIEFTRKRTKHGIVIKETEDTALAIRFAQMNDLTPLIEQYDLMSKAKSLDDMKNALALRQMPFLNTVYADNAGNIMHHFGGLVPKKNGDWDKWQGVVSGDSSADIWTDYYESDELPTVANPPSGWLQNANDPPFVNTIPTVLDPNDFASHIAPNNMRFRPQRAARLMHEEDSISFDRLVELKHDNKAELALRLHDDLLALKDQTSDSLVLAAIDVMTKWDGSFDANSLGALFFMTFTNTWASEKQTSPFQLSSLLKDTWQYDDPINTPDKFVDNDEVIGIIKKSAQNHLAKYTKLEIPYGDYYKLKMGDLEYPATGGPQHLGVFRIVYANPNEEGKFIGYFGDTFVLVLEMDEEIKAKGLLTYGNSSNPNNKHYGDQLEMFSKNELRNIWFKRSDQEANLELRENKNDM
;
A
#
# COMPACT_ATOMS: atom_id res chain seq x y z
N MET A 1 68.35 36.23 -14.45
CA MET A 1 68.09 35.48 -15.70
C MET A 1 68.07 33.98 -15.42
N LYS A 2 66.86 33.42 -15.37
CA LYS A 2 66.43 32.04 -15.66
C LYS A 2 65.24 31.70 -14.76
N ASN A 3 64.06 32.03 -15.29
CA ASN A 3 62.77 31.56 -14.80
C ASN A 3 62.70 30.05 -15.00
N TYR A 4 62.33 29.31 -13.96
CA TYR A 4 61.76 27.97 -14.12
C TYR A 4 60.30 28.06 -13.68
N LEU A 5 59.42 28.07 -14.69
CA LEU A 5 57.99 27.87 -14.58
C LEU A 5 57.77 26.41 -14.15
N PHE A 6 57.23 26.16 -12.96
CA PHE A 6 56.69 24.86 -12.60
C PHE A 6 55.24 24.80 -13.09
N LEU A 7 55.01 24.11 -14.23
CA LEU A 7 53.69 23.70 -14.65
C LEU A 7 53.24 22.55 -13.74
N LEU A 8 52.26 22.81 -12.88
CA LEU A 8 51.46 21.77 -12.23
C LEU A 8 50.48 21.23 -13.27
N ALA A 9 50.78 20.06 -13.82
CA ALA A 9 49.83 19.27 -14.57
C ALA A 9 48.81 18.68 -13.58
N VAL A 10 47.63 19.28 -13.51
CA VAL A 10 46.46 18.69 -12.87
C VAL A 10 45.99 17.58 -13.79
N SER A 11 46.32 16.33 -13.46
CA SER A 11 45.72 15.17 -14.09
C SER A 11 44.29 15.03 -13.58
N CYS A 12 43.32 15.53 -14.33
CA CYS A 12 41.93 15.09 -14.21
C CYS A 12 41.89 13.61 -14.58
N LEU A 13 41.89 12.74 -13.56
CA LEU A 13 41.43 11.37 -13.73
C LEU A 13 39.91 11.44 -13.88
N ILE A 14 39.46 11.57 -15.13
CA ILE A 14 38.11 11.17 -15.50
C ILE A 14 38.07 9.67 -15.22
N SER A 15 37.41 9.28 -14.13
CA SER A 15 37.07 7.89 -13.87
C SER A 15 36.08 7.48 -14.97
N CYS A 16 36.59 6.90 -16.06
CA CYS A 16 35.74 6.20 -17.01
C CYS A 16 35.08 5.05 -16.24
N LYS A 17 33.77 5.19 -15.94
CA LYS A 17 32.91 4.08 -15.54
C LYS A 17 33.19 2.92 -16.52
N GLN A 18 33.81 1.84 -16.04
CA GLN A 18 33.72 0.59 -16.79
C GLN A 18 32.23 0.24 -16.78
N PRO A 19 31.58 0.05 -17.95
CA PRO A 19 30.23 -0.50 -17.94
C PRO A 19 30.31 -1.83 -17.18
N GLU A 20 29.36 -2.06 -16.27
CA GLU A 20 29.10 -3.41 -15.79
C GLU A 20 29.02 -4.31 -17.03
N LYS A 21 29.71 -5.45 -16.97
CA LYS A 21 29.84 -6.34 -18.14
C LYS A 21 28.45 -6.63 -18.70
N THR A 22 28.32 -6.56 -20.03
CA THR A 22 27.14 -7.07 -20.75
C THR A 22 26.73 -8.39 -20.15
N ILE A 23 25.46 -8.51 -19.76
CA ILE A 23 24.91 -9.72 -19.19
C ILE A 23 24.85 -10.75 -20.30
N THR A 24 25.61 -11.84 -20.12
CA THR A 24 25.70 -12.98 -21.05
C THR A 24 25.22 -14.28 -20.43
N GLU A 25 24.92 -14.28 -19.14
CA GLU A 25 24.51 -15.46 -18.36
C GLU A 25 23.25 -15.13 -17.58
N ASN A 26 22.35 -16.11 -17.48
CA ASN A 26 21.08 -16.01 -16.76
C ASN A 26 21.27 -16.63 -15.36
N GLU A 27 21.23 -15.80 -14.32
CA GLU A 27 21.50 -16.22 -12.94
C GLU A 27 20.74 -15.39 -11.90
N ILE A 28 20.53 -15.97 -10.73
CA ILE A 28 20.04 -15.28 -9.54
C ILE A 28 21.15 -15.27 -8.49
N LEU A 29 21.50 -14.07 -8.01
CA LEU A 29 22.32 -13.88 -6.82
C LEU A 29 21.39 -13.62 -5.63
N TRP A 30 21.41 -14.50 -4.63
CA TRP A 30 20.65 -14.33 -3.40
C TRP A 30 21.52 -13.66 -2.35
N ASP A 31 21.07 -12.53 -1.82
CA ASP A 31 21.79 -11.85 -0.75
C ASP A 31 21.52 -12.45 0.65
N THR A 32 22.16 -11.88 1.67
CA THR A 32 22.03 -12.28 3.08
C THR A 32 20.66 -12.06 3.71
N TYR A 33 19.70 -11.46 3.00
CA TYR A 33 18.32 -11.23 3.41
C TYR A 33 17.31 -11.98 2.53
N GLY A 34 17.80 -12.88 1.66
CA GLY A 34 16.96 -13.67 0.77
C GLY A 34 16.34 -12.84 -0.36
N VAL A 35 16.95 -11.71 -0.73
CA VAL A 35 16.55 -10.90 -1.89
C VAL A 35 17.22 -11.49 -3.15
N PRO A 36 16.44 -11.89 -4.17
CA PRO A 36 16.98 -12.34 -5.44
C PRO A 36 17.34 -11.14 -6.34
N HIS A 37 18.60 -11.09 -6.76
CA HIS A 37 19.11 -10.20 -7.80
C HIS A 37 19.22 -10.97 -9.11
N ILE A 38 18.32 -10.69 -10.05
CA ILE A 38 18.06 -11.53 -11.22
C ILE A 38 18.74 -10.91 -12.44
N TYR A 39 19.84 -11.54 -12.88
CA TYR A 39 20.57 -11.18 -14.08
C TYR A 39 20.04 -12.01 -15.24
N ALA A 40 19.50 -11.35 -16.27
CA ALA A 40 18.91 -12.01 -17.42
C ALA A 40 19.37 -11.39 -18.75
N THR A 41 19.49 -12.25 -19.77
CA THR A 41 19.84 -11.85 -21.14
C THR A 41 18.61 -11.42 -21.96
N SER A 42 17.39 -11.71 -21.47
CA SER A 42 16.11 -11.32 -22.04
C SER A 42 15.05 -11.12 -20.95
N ASP A 43 14.00 -10.33 -21.23
CA ASP A 43 12.87 -10.16 -20.31
C ASP A 43 12.14 -11.50 -20.06
N ASN A 44 12.02 -12.37 -21.06
CA ASN A 44 11.41 -13.68 -20.87
C ASN A 44 12.19 -14.53 -19.84
N ASP A 45 13.52 -14.55 -19.91
CA ASP A 45 14.35 -15.22 -18.89
C ASP A 45 14.22 -14.55 -17.53
N LEU A 46 14.13 -13.22 -17.48
CA LEU A 46 13.95 -12.44 -16.26
C LEU A 46 12.65 -12.82 -15.55
N TYR A 47 11.50 -12.76 -16.22
CA TYR A 47 10.20 -13.07 -15.63
C TYR A 47 10.09 -14.55 -15.21
N TYR A 48 10.71 -15.47 -15.96
CA TYR A 48 10.84 -16.87 -15.54
C TYR A 48 11.61 -17.01 -14.22
N MET A 49 12.78 -16.35 -14.11
CA MET A 49 13.61 -16.42 -12.92
C MET A 49 13.01 -15.65 -11.73
N SER A 50 12.25 -14.57 -11.98
CA SER A 50 11.49 -13.87 -10.93
C SER A 50 10.42 -14.78 -10.33
N ALA A 51 9.67 -15.49 -11.16
CA ALA A 51 8.72 -16.51 -10.70
C ALA A 51 9.40 -17.61 -9.88
N TRP A 52 10.56 -18.09 -10.33
CA TRP A 52 11.37 -19.06 -9.58
C TRP A 52 11.76 -18.51 -8.19
N GLY A 53 12.25 -17.27 -8.12
CA GLY A 53 12.62 -16.62 -6.86
C GLY A 53 11.43 -16.42 -5.92
N GLN A 54 10.29 -15.97 -6.45
CA GLN A 54 9.07 -15.85 -5.67
C GLN A 54 8.60 -17.20 -5.11
N MET A 55 8.65 -18.28 -5.91
CA MET A 55 8.30 -19.62 -5.44
C MET A 55 9.25 -20.15 -4.38
N LYS A 56 10.54 -19.84 -4.45
CA LYS A 56 11.51 -20.22 -3.42
C LYS A 56 11.18 -19.62 -2.06
N ASN A 57 10.78 -18.36 -2.04
CA ASN A 57 10.46 -17.67 -0.80
C ASN A 57 9.02 -17.90 -0.33
N HIS A 58 8.08 -18.15 -1.24
CA HIS A 58 6.64 -18.06 -0.99
C HIS A 58 5.78 -19.15 -1.66
N GLY A 59 6.38 -20.25 -2.14
CA GLY A 59 5.72 -21.20 -3.04
C GLY A 59 4.35 -21.70 -2.58
N ASN A 60 4.23 -22.14 -1.33
CA ASN A 60 2.94 -22.59 -0.77
C ASN A 60 1.88 -21.47 -0.74
N LEU A 61 2.30 -20.24 -0.41
CA LEU A 61 1.39 -19.10 -0.37
C LEU A 61 0.96 -18.72 -1.79
N ILE A 62 1.86 -18.67 -2.76
CA ILE A 62 1.53 -18.37 -4.17
C ILE A 62 0.54 -19.38 -4.73
N LEU A 63 0.78 -20.68 -4.54
CA LEU A 63 -0.12 -21.73 -5.04
C LEU A 63 -1.51 -21.67 -4.38
N LYS A 64 -1.57 -21.40 -3.06
CA LYS A 64 -2.84 -21.12 -2.35
C LYS A 64 -3.57 -19.95 -3.01
N LEU A 65 -2.89 -18.81 -3.16
CA LEU A 65 -3.47 -17.57 -3.68
C LEU A 65 -3.98 -17.73 -5.11
N TYR A 66 -3.25 -18.45 -5.96
CA TYR A 66 -3.65 -18.71 -7.34
C TYR A 66 -4.85 -19.64 -7.41
N GLY A 67 -4.94 -20.67 -6.57
CA GLY A 67 -6.14 -21.53 -6.55
C GLY A 67 -7.40 -20.81 -6.04
N GLU A 68 -7.23 -19.88 -5.09
CA GLU A 68 -8.29 -18.97 -4.65
C GLU A 68 -8.71 -18.00 -5.76
N ALA A 69 -7.75 -17.37 -6.46
CA ALA A 69 -8.02 -16.44 -7.56
C ALA A 69 -8.61 -17.12 -8.81
N ARG A 70 -8.18 -18.34 -9.11
CA ARG A 70 -8.78 -19.22 -10.13
C ARG A 70 -10.25 -19.53 -9.83
N GLY A 71 -10.73 -19.30 -8.60
CA GLY A 71 -12.12 -19.54 -8.22
C GLY A 71 -12.43 -21.01 -8.05
N THR A 72 -11.43 -21.82 -7.70
CA THR A 72 -11.53 -23.28 -7.60
C THR A 72 -10.97 -23.82 -6.29
N SER A 73 -10.56 -22.98 -5.34
CA SER A 73 -10.07 -23.45 -4.02
C SER A 73 -11.06 -24.37 -3.30
N ALA A 74 -12.38 -24.13 -3.45
CA ALA A 74 -13.42 -24.99 -2.89
C ALA A 74 -13.48 -26.36 -3.58
N GLU A 75 -13.15 -26.43 -4.88
CA GLU A 75 -13.01 -27.69 -5.63
C GLU A 75 -11.73 -28.43 -5.25
N LEU A 76 -10.61 -27.70 -5.14
CA LEU A 76 -9.29 -28.29 -4.97
C LEU A 76 -9.05 -28.82 -3.55
N TRP A 77 -9.52 -28.09 -2.53
CA TRP A 77 -9.26 -28.43 -1.13
C TRP A 77 -10.39 -28.08 -0.15
N GLY A 78 -11.61 -27.81 -0.63
CA GLY A 78 -12.81 -27.69 0.21
C GLY A 78 -12.96 -26.38 0.97
N GLU A 79 -12.09 -25.39 0.74
CA GLU A 79 -12.09 -24.09 1.41
C GLU A 79 -12.19 -22.92 0.40
N GLY A 80 -12.59 -21.74 0.86
CA GLY A 80 -12.65 -20.54 0.01
C GLY A 80 -13.89 -20.45 -0.88
N PHE A 81 -14.98 -21.13 -0.52
CA PHE A 81 -16.25 -21.06 -1.25
C PHE A 81 -16.75 -19.61 -1.44
N GLU A 82 -16.72 -18.78 -0.41
CA GLU A 82 -17.21 -17.40 -0.50
C GLU A 82 -16.38 -16.54 -1.47
N ILE A 83 -15.05 -16.69 -1.47
CA ILE A 83 -14.21 -15.95 -2.43
C ILE A 83 -14.41 -16.49 -3.84
N ASN A 84 -14.49 -17.80 -4.05
CA ASN A 84 -14.80 -18.36 -5.37
C ASN A 84 -16.15 -17.83 -5.87
N LYS A 85 -17.17 -17.84 -5.01
CA LYS A 85 -18.50 -17.33 -5.33
C LYS A 85 -18.46 -15.86 -5.72
N ALA A 86 -17.75 -15.03 -4.96
CA ALA A 86 -17.62 -13.61 -5.27
C ALA A 86 -16.98 -13.40 -6.66
N LEU A 87 -15.85 -14.06 -6.96
CA LEU A 87 -15.15 -13.88 -8.24
C LEU A 87 -15.95 -14.38 -9.44
N HIS A 88 -16.64 -15.52 -9.32
CA HIS A 88 -17.56 -16.01 -10.36
C HIS A 88 -18.76 -15.06 -10.54
N HIS A 89 -19.33 -14.59 -9.44
CA HIS A 89 -20.45 -13.65 -9.45
C HIS A 89 -20.08 -12.30 -10.08
N LEU A 90 -18.84 -11.86 -9.93
CA LEU A 90 -18.34 -10.62 -10.55
C LEU A 90 -18.00 -10.77 -12.05
N GLY A 91 -18.06 -11.98 -12.60
CA GLY A 91 -17.80 -12.23 -14.01
C GLY A 91 -16.35 -12.04 -14.44
N LEU A 92 -15.43 -12.38 -13.54
CA LEU A 92 -13.99 -12.35 -13.81
C LEU A 92 -13.62 -13.31 -14.96
N TYR A 93 -14.12 -14.54 -14.91
CA TYR A 93 -13.60 -15.63 -15.75
C TYR A 93 -13.94 -15.47 -17.23
N GLU A 94 -15.03 -14.76 -17.54
CA GLU A 94 -15.39 -14.40 -18.91
C GLU A 94 -14.46 -13.34 -19.53
N GLN A 95 -13.72 -12.61 -18.68
CA GLN A 95 -12.82 -11.53 -19.11
C GLN A 95 -11.36 -11.95 -19.25
N LEU A 96 -10.95 -13.08 -18.66
CA LEU A 96 -9.54 -13.49 -18.62
C LEU A 96 -8.92 -13.68 -20.00
N GLN A 97 -9.65 -14.34 -20.93
CA GLN A 97 -9.17 -14.54 -22.30
C GLN A 97 -9.09 -13.21 -23.07
N PRO A 98 -10.17 -12.40 -23.16
CA PRO A 98 -10.08 -11.08 -23.78
C PRO A 98 -8.98 -10.18 -23.19
N ALA A 99 -8.82 -10.16 -21.87
CA ALA A 99 -7.81 -9.37 -21.17
C ALA A 99 -6.38 -9.79 -21.60
N TYR A 100 -6.14 -11.09 -21.75
CA TYR A 100 -4.86 -11.61 -22.24
C TYR A 100 -4.65 -11.30 -23.73
N ASP A 101 -5.67 -11.50 -24.56
CA ASP A 101 -5.58 -11.29 -26.02
C ASP A 101 -5.37 -9.82 -26.40
N ASN A 102 -5.78 -8.88 -25.55
CA ASN A 102 -5.57 -7.45 -25.75
C ASN A 102 -4.15 -6.98 -25.43
N LEU A 103 -3.33 -7.78 -24.74
CA LEU A 103 -1.93 -7.47 -24.50
C LEU A 103 -1.11 -7.56 -25.80
N SER A 104 -0.02 -6.80 -25.88
CA SER A 104 0.98 -7.03 -26.92
C SER A 104 1.59 -8.43 -26.80
N LEU A 105 2.13 -8.96 -27.90
CA LEU A 105 2.77 -10.28 -27.92
C LEU A 105 3.91 -10.38 -26.88
N GLU A 106 4.68 -9.30 -26.72
CA GLU A 106 5.76 -9.21 -25.73
C GLU A 106 5.24 -9.43 -24.30
N HIS A 107 4.17 -8.72 -23.90
CA HIS A 107 3.60 -8.88 -22.55
C HIS A 107 2.87 -10.22 -22.36
N GLN A 108 2.31 -10.79 -23.44
CA GLN A 108 1.79 -12.15 -23.42
C GLN A 108 2.89 -13.18 -23.12
N GLU A 109 4.06 -13.04 -23.73
CA GLU A 109 5.23 -13.90 -23.51
C GLU A 109 5.84 -13.72 -22.12
N MET A 110 5.86 -12.50 -21.57
CA MET A 110 6.30 -12.25 -20.20
C MET A 110 5.42 -13.01 -19.18
N LEU A 111 4.09 -12.98 -19.33
CA LEU A 111 3.17 -13.73 -18.47
C LEU A 111 3.32 -15.25 -18.64
N GLN A 112 3.55 -15.73 -19.87
CA GLN A 112 3.84 -17.15 -20.11
C GLN A 112 5.13 -17.58 -19.43
N SER A 113 6.19 -16.77 -19.55
CA SER A 113 7.49 -17.00 -18.94
C SER A 113 7.40 -17.04 -17.41
N PHE A 114 6.64 -16.11 -16.81
CA PHE A 114 6.39 -16.12 -15.36
C PHE A 114 5.63 -17.38 -14.91
N ALA A 115 4.55 -17.76 -15.61
CA ALA A 115 3.83 -19.01 -15.32
C ALA A 115 4.72 -20.25 -15.46
N ALA A 116 5.58 -20.28 -16.48
CA ALA A 116 6.55 -21.36 -16.70
C ALA A 116 7.57 -21.45 -15.56
N GLY A 117 8.06 -20.33 -15.03
CA GLY A 117 8.97 -20.29 -13.88
C GLY A 117 8.33 -20.85 -12.61
N ILE A 118 7.05 -20.55 -12.37
CA ILE A 118 6.30 -21.12 -11.24
C ILE A 118 6.22 -22.65 -11.37
N ASN A 119 5.83 -23.13 -12.55
CA ASN A 119 5.67 -24.55 -12.81
C ASN A 119 7.00 -25.31 -12.72
N ALA A 120 8.09 -24.74 -13.26
CA ALA A 120 9.41 -25.34 -13.20
C ALA A 120 9.93 -25.47 -11.75
N TYR A 121 9.76 -24.43 -10.92
CA TYR A 121 10.10 -24.52 -9.51
C TYR A 121 9.31 -25.64 -8.83
N ALA A 122 8.01 -25.73 -9.09
CA ALA A 122 7.15 -26.71 -8.46
C ALA A 122 7.46 -28.15 -8.89
N ASP A 123 7.81 -28.36 -10.16
CA ASP A 123 8.21 -29.67 -10.68
C ASP A 123 9.54 -30.13 -10.07
N LYS A 124 10.50 -29.21 -9.92
CA LYS A 124 11.83 -29.54 -9.38
C LYS A 124 11.86 -29.65 -7.85
N ASN A 125 11.02 -28.90 -7.13
CA ASN A 125 11.02 -28.83 -5.67
C ASN A 125 9.70 -29.34 -5.05
N VAL A 126 9.11 -30.39 -5.64
CA VAL A 126 7.81 -30.93 -5.26
C VAL A 126 7.69 -31.28 -3.77
N ASP A 127 8.78 -31.73 -3.16
CA ASP A 127 8.84 -32.14 -1.75
C ASP A 127 8.84 -30.94 -0.77
N GLU A 128 9.11 -29.73 -1.26
CA GLU A 128 9.07 -28.49 -0.47
C GLU A 128 7.66 -27.85 -0.45
N LEU A 129 6.76 -28.35 -1.29
CA LEU A 129 5.44 -27.79 -1.51
C LEU A 129 4.34 -28.68 -0.94
N ASP A 130 3.43 -28.07 -0.20
CA ASP A 130 2.27 -28.72 0.40
C ASP A 130 1.40 -29.39 -0.67
N GLU A 131 1.14 -30.68 -0.50
CA GLU A 131 0.27 -31.47 -1.37
C GLU A 131 -1.11 -30.84 -1.55
N LYS A 132 -1.61 -30.12 -0.52
CA LYS A 132 -2.88 -29.38 -0.59
C LYS A 132 -2.86 -28.36 -1.73
N TYR A 133 -1.81 -27.54 -1.83
CA TYR A 133 -1.76 -26.42 -2.76
C TYR A 133 -1.20 -26.80 -4.13
N ARG A 134 -0.37 -27.85 -4.24
CA ARG A 134 0.12 -28.36 -5.53
C ARG A 134 -0.98 -28.75 -6.52
N LYS A 135 -2.20 -29.01 -6.05
CA LYS A 135 -3.38 -29.29 -6.89
C LYS A 135 -3.75 -28.16 -7.86
N VAL A 136 -3.27 -26.94 -7.64
CA VAL A 136 -3.47 -25.82 -8.58
C VAL A 136 -2.60 -25.96 -9.85
N LEU A 137 -1.54 -26.77 -9.83
CA LEU A 137 -0.63 -26.87 -10.96
C LEU A 137 -1.28 -27.61 -12.16
N PRO A 138 -0.90 -27.26 -13.41
CA PRO A 138 -0.01 -26.16 -13.76
C PRO A 138 -0.70 -24.80 -13.63
N VAL A 139 0.11 -23.78 -13.35
CA VAL A 139 -0.26 -22.36 -13.39
C VAL A 139 -0.19 -21.84 -14.82
N THR A 140 -1.07 -20.92 -15.17
CA THR A 140 -1.22 -20.30 -16.49
C THR A 140 -1.24 -18.77 -16.40
N PRO A 141 -1.06 -18.03 -17.52
CA PRO A 141 -1.25 -16.57 -17.53
C PRO A 141 -2.59 -16.09 -16.96
N TYR A 142 -3.66 -16.88 -17.12
CA TYR A 142 -4.98 -16.52 -16.58
C TYR A 142 -5.02 -16.53 -15.06
N ASP A 143 -4.22 -17.37 -14.40
CA ASP A 143 -4.13 -17.39 -12.94
C ASP A 143 -3.45 -16.12 -12.43
N ILE A 144 -2.43 -15.64 -13.16
CA ILE A 144 -1.73 -14.39 -12.86
C ILE A 144 -2.68 -13.20 -13.02
N ILE A 145 -3.43 -13.15 -14.12
CA ILE A 145 -4.43 -12.09 -14.37
C ILE A 145 -5.55 -12.14 -13.32
N ALA A 146 -6.06 -13.33 -13.00
CA ALA A 146 -7.10 -13.50 -11.98
C ALA A 146 -6.60 -13.09 -10.59
N HIS A 147 -5.34 -13.41 -10.26
CA HIS A 147 -4.71 -12.98 -9.01
C HIS A 147 -4.53 -11.47 -8.97
N GLY A 148 -4.06 -10.85 -10.06
CA GLY A 148 -3.98 -9.40 -10.19
C GLY A 148 -5.33 -8.73 -9.96
N PHE A 149 -6.39 -9.21 -10.62
CA PHE A 149 -7.76 -8.71 -10.38
C PHE A 149 -8.20 -8.90 -8.93
N ARG A 150 -7.94 -10.08 -8.34
CA ARG A 150 -8.33 -10.34 -6.95
C ARG A 150 -7.65 -9.34 -6.01
N VAL A 151 -6.33 -9.21 -6.11
CA VAL A 151 -5.55 -8.35 -5.21
C VAL A 151 -5.93 -6.89 -5.42
N VAL A 152 -5.95 -6.41 -6.66
CA VAL A 152 -6.08 -4.98 -6.98
C VAL A 152 -7.54 -4.54 -7.03
N ASN A 153 -8.38 -5.19 -7.82
CA ASN A 153 -9.77 -4.77 -7.99
C ASN A 153 -10.64 -5.29 -6.84
N TYR A 154 -10.56 -6.59 -6.52
CA TYR A 154 -11.46 -7.16 -5.53
C TYR A 154 -11.15 -6.68 -4.11
N GLU A 155 -9.93 -6.88 -3.60
CA GLU A 155 -9.64 -6.58 -2.19
C GLU A 155 -9.62 -5.08 -1.87
N PHE A 156 -9.13 -4.21 -2.77
CA PHE A 156 -9.08 -2.76 -2.52
C PHE A 156 -10.32 -1.99 -2.96
N LEU A 157 -10.92 -2.32 -4.11
CA LEU A 157 -12.02 -1.53 -4.68
C LEU A 157 -13.40 -2.10 -4.36
N ILE A 158 -13.58 -3.40 -4.57
CA ILE A 158 -14.90 -4.03 -4.61
C ILE A 158 -15.35 -4.54 -3.24
N ARG A 159 -14.50 -5.29 -2.54
CA ARG A 159 -14.88 -6.11 -1.37
C ARG A 159 -15.58 -5.29 -0.28
N GLY A 160 -15.05 -4.10 0.05
CA GLY A 160 -15.62 -3.25 1.09
C GLY A 160 -17.06 -2.81 0.79
N THR A 161 -17.30 -2.43 -0.47
CA THR A 161 -18.60 -2.03 -1.00
C THR A 161 -19.53 -3.24 -1.19
N PHE A 162 -19.00 -4.34 -1.70
CA PHE A 162 -19.70 -5.60 -1.98
C PHE A 162 -20.21 -6.28 -0.71
N LEU A 163 -19.43 -6.26 0.38
CA LEU A 163 -19.80 -6.87 1.67
C LEU A 163 -20.45 -5.89 2.66
N SER A 164 -20.60 -4.61 2.32
CA SER A 164 -21.25 -3.58 3.15
C SER A 164 -20.77 -3.56 4.61
N ASN A 165 -19.48 -3.25 4.85
CA ASN A 165 -18.78 -2.95 6.13
C ASN A 165 -17.40 -3.62 6.33
N GLN A 166 -16.67 -3.95 5.27
CA GLN A 166 -15.29 -4.47 5.40
C GLN A 166 -14.34 -3.84 4.36
N LYS A 167 -14.22 -2.51 4.35
CA LYS A 167 -13.15 -1.86 3.58
C LYS A 167 -11.84 -2.09 4.31
N ILE A 168 -10.89 -2.76 3.67
CA ILE A 168 -9.50 -2.76 4.11
C ILE A 168 -9.00 -1.34 3.85
N GLU A 169 -8.85 -0.53 4.90
CA GLU A 169 -8.15 0.75 4.79
C GLU A 169 -6.65 0.47 4.65
N GLY A 170 -6.20 0.20 3.43
CA GLY A 170 -4.78 0.24 3.10
C GLY A 170 -4.24 1.64 3.38
N GLY A 171 -3.08 1.71 4.03
CA GLY A 171 -2.37 2.97 4.27
C GLY A 171 -1.07 2.98 3.48
N SER A 172 -0.48 4.15 3.29
CA SER A 172 0.90 4.33 2.85
C SER A 172 1.38 5.71 3.23
N ASN A 173 2.68 5.89 3.36
CA ASN A 173 3.32 7.19 3.32
C ASN A 173 4.25 7.30 2.12
N SER A 174 4.45 8.54 1.66
CA SER A 174 5.44 8.87 0.65
C SER A 174 5.94 10.29 0.81
N TRP A 175 7.22 10.48 0.51
CA TRP A 175 7.83 11.80 0.33
C TRP A 175 8.70 11.79 -0.93
N ALA A 176 8.69 12.88 -1.70
CA ALA A 176 9.67 13.18 -2.73
C ALA A 176 10.27 14.56 -2.48
N LEU A 177 11.59 14.66 -2.45
CA LEU A 177 12.33 15.88 -2.18
C LEU A 177 13.17 16.22 -3.40
N SER A 178 13.10 17.46 -3.87
CA SER A 178 14.00 17.97 -4.90
C SER A 178 15.32 18.47 -4.28
N GLY A 179 16.30 18.75 -5.13
CA GLY A 179 17.60 19.25 -4.70
C GLY A 179 17.58 20.54 -3.89
N SER A 180 16.53 21.37 -4.01
CA SER A 180 16.41 22.58 -3.18
C SER A 180 16.06 22.29 -1.72
N LYS A 181 15.56 21.07 -1.43
CA LYS A 181 15.18 20.63 -0.09
C LYS A 181 16.25 19.78 0.60
N THR A 182 17.17 19.20 -0.18
CA THR A 182 18.19 18.27 0.32
C THR A 182 19.54 18.94 0.52
N ALA A 183 20.36 18.40 1.43
CA ALA A 183 21.69 18.93 1.72
C ALA A 183 22.68 18.79 0.54
N THR A 184 22.45 17.81 -0.33
CA THR A 184 23.35 17.41 -1.42
C THR A 184 22.97 18.02 -2.76
N GLY A 185 21.74 18.50 -2.92
CA GLY A 185 21.20 18.93 -4.20
C GLY A 185 20.60 17.78 -5.04
N ASN A 186 20.65 16.54 -4.54
CA ASN A 186 20.07 15.37 -5.19
C ASN A 186 18.60 15.18 -4.78
N THR A 187 17.83 14.48 -5.62
CA THR A 187 16.46 14.10 -5.22
C THR A 187 16.49 12.95 -4.22
N MET A 188 15.48 12.89 -3.35
CA MET A 188 15.28 11.79 -2.42
C MET A 188 13.82 11.32 -2.44
N LEU A 189 13.59 10.02 -2.22
CA LEU A 189 12.27 9.42 -2.16
C LEU A 189 12.14 8.54 -0.92
N VAL A 190 10.94 8.56 -0.34
CA VAL A 190 10.50 7.62 0.70
C VAL A 190 9.34 6.78 0.18
N VAL A 191 9.52 5.47 0.27
CA VAL A 191 8.56 4.41 -0.10
C VAL A 191 8.11 3.71 1.17
N ASN A 192 6.81 3.70 1.46
CA ASN A 192 6.30 3.10 2.69
C ASN A 192 4.82 2.70 2.62
N PRO A 193 4.47 1.61 1.90
CA PRO A 193 3.16 0.99 1.99
C PRO A 193 2.85 0.45 3.41
N HIS A 194 1.58 0.54 3.81
CA HIS A 194 1.02 -0.01 5.04
C HIS A 194 -0.10 -1.01 4.76
N LEU A 195 0.19 -2.28 4.98
CA LEU A 195 -0.71 -3.39 4.68
C LEU A 195 -0.64 -4.46 5.79
N PRO A 196 -1.58 -5.42 5.80
CA PRO A 196 -1.48 -6.58 6.68
C PRO A 196 -0.17 -7.34 6.49
N TRP A 197 0.41 -7.83 7.58
CA TRP A 197 1.65 -8.61 7.61
C TRP A 197 1.40 -10.11 7.35
N SER A 198 0.47 -10.43 6.46
CA SER A 198 0.09 -11.81 6.15
C SER A 198 -0.65 -11.95 4.82
N ASP A 199 -0.68 -13.19 4.31
CA ASP A 199 -1.44 -13.61 3.12
C ASP A 199 -1.11 -12.78 1.86
N LEU A 200 -2.10 -12.47 1.01
CA LEU A 200 -1.94 -11.76 -0.27
C LEU A 200 -1.34 -10.34 -0.19
N PHE A 201 -1.21 -9.77 1.00
CA PHE A 201 -0.67 -8.43 1.23
C PHE A 201 0.83 -8.40 1.52
N LEU A 202 1.46 -9.57 1.59
CA LEU A 202 2.90 -9.66 1.74
C LEU A 202 3.59 -9.19 0.44
N TRP A 203 4.63 -8.38 0.64
CA TRP A 203 5.59 -7.96 -0.36
C TRP A 203 6.73 -8.97 -0.52
N HIS A 204 7.25 -9.06 -1.73
CA HIS A 204 8.49 -9.74 -2.10
C HIS A 204 9.45 -8.72 -2.72
N GLU A 205 10.61 -8.57 -2.10
CA GLU A 205 11.67 -7.70 -2.54
C GLU A 205 12.61 -8.43 -3.50
N GLN A 206 12.98 -7.79 -4.62
CA GLN A 206 13.80 -8.37 -5.69
C GLN A 206 14.42 -7.28 -6.58
N GLN A 207 15.37 -7.69 -7.44
CA GLN A 207 15.98 -6.81 -8.44
C GLN A 207 15.97 -7.46 -9.83
N PHE A 208 15.52 -6.69 -10.83
CA PHE A 208 15.53 -7.06 -12.23
C PHE A 208 16.70 -6.42 -12.95
N ILE A 209 17.54 -7.22 -13.61
CA ILE A 209 18.75 -6.71 -14.26
C ILE A 209 18.87 -7.34 -15.65
N THR A 210 18.75 -6.51 -16.67
CA THR A 210 18.96 -6.87 -18.07
C THR A 210 20.00 -5.94 -18.70
N ASN A 211 20.32 -6.15 -19.97
CA ASN A 211 21.15 -5.20 -20.72
C ASN A 211 20.43 -3.87 -21.01
N GLU A 212 19.11 -3.78 -20.75
CA GLU A 212 18.30 -2.60 -21.03
C GLU A 212 17.99 -1.74 -19.80
N TYR A 213 17.78 -2.38 -18.64
CA TYR A 213 17.42 -1.71 -17.39
C TYR A 213 17.87 -2.51 -16.15
N ASN A 214 17.95 -1.79 -15.03
CA ASN A 214 18.25 -2.33 -13.71
C ASN A 214 17.27 -1.75 -12.68
N MET A 215 16.26 -2.54 -12.29
CA MET A 215 15.15 -2.10 -11.43
C MET A 215 15.17 -2.86 -10.10
N TYR A 216 15.29 -2.15 -8.98
CA TYR A 216 15.20 -2.69 -7.63
C TYR A 216 13.88 -2.28 -6.98
N GLY A 217 13.24 -3.20 -6.26
CA GLY A 217 12.07 -2.83 -5.47
C GLY A 217 11.31 -4.00 -4.91
N ALA A 218 10.01 -3.81 -4.71
CA ALA A 218 9.14 -4.86 -4.21
C ALA A 218 7.86 -4.98 -5.03
N THR A 219 7.27 -6.17 -4.96
CA THR A 219 5.96 -6.51 -5.54
C THR A 219 5.10 -7.24 -4.53
N LEU A 220 3.77 -7.15 -4.64
CA LEU A 220 2.90 -8.03 -3.88
C LEU A 220 3.05 -9.46 -4.40
N ILE A 221 3.20 -10.43 -3.50
CA ILE A 221 3.47 -11.83 -3.84
C ILE A 221 2.50 -12.36 -4.91
N GLY A 222 3.04 -13.05 -5.90
CA GLY A 222 2.29 -13.58 -7.03
C GLY A 222 2.02 -12.56 -8.14
N ASN A 223 2.46 -11.31 -8.01
CA ASN A 223 2.49 -10.38 -9.14
C ASN A 223 3.85 -10.44 -9.86
N PRO A 224 3.87 -10.37 -11.19
CA PRO A 224 5.10 -10.52 -11.97
C PRO A 224 5.99 -9.27 -11.96
N SER A 225 5.41 -8.07 -11.79
CA SER A 225 6.13 -6.80 -11.95
C SER A 225 6.55 -6.21 -10.60
N ILE A 226 7.72 -5.56 -10.55
CA ILE A 226 8.07 -4.68 -9.43
C ILE A 226 7.18 -3.43 -9.50
N THR A 227 6.39 -3.17 -8.45
CA THR A 227 5.37 -2.10 -8.49
C THR A 227 5.83 -0.79 -7.85
N LEU A 228 6.89 -0.82 -7.05
CA LEU A 228 7.49 0.35 -6.39
C LEU A 228 8.98 0.10 -6.15
N GLY A 229 9.79 1.16 -6.22
CA GLY A 229 11.25 1.04 -6.14
C GLY A 229 11.97 2.09 -6.97
N PHE A 230 13.11 1.72 -7.55
CA PHE A 230 13.95 2.60 -8.34
C PHE A 230 14.80 1.83 -9.37
N ASN A 231 15.15 2.52 -10.45
CA ASN A 231 16.19 2.11 -11.37
C ASN A 231 17.33 3.15 -11.39
N ASP A 232 18.26 3.04 -12.34
CA ASP A 232 19.41 3.96 -12.43
C ASP A 232 19.02 5.45 -12.64
N ASN A 233 17.79 5.72 -13.06
CA ASN A 233 17.35 7.05 -13.51
C ASN A 233 16.20 7.60 -12.70
N VAL A 234 15.23 6.76 -12.34
CA VAL A 234 13.98 7.16 -11.74
C VAL A 234 13.65 6.31 -10.52
N SER A 235 12.80 6.86 -9.65
CA SER A 235 12.26 6.18 -8.48
C SER A 235 10.80 6.55 -8.30
N TRP A 236 10.00 5.62 -7.79
CA TRP A 236 8.61 5.87 -7.49
C TRP A 236 8.05 4.98 -6.39
N THR A 237 6.94 5.42 -5.81
CA THR A 237 6.10 4.67 -4.89
C THR A 237 4.64 4.95 -5.16
N HIS A 238 3.79 4.10 -4.59
CA HIS A 238 2.35 4.29 -4.58
C HIS A 238 1.80 4.51 -3.18
N THR A 239 0.70 5.25 -3.12
CA THR A 239 -0.17 5.34 -1.94
C THR A 239 -1.62 5.12 -2.35
N VAL A 240 -2.42 4.47 -1.49
CA VAL A 240 -3.88 4.39 -1.70
C VAL A 240 -4.44 5.80 -1.74
N ASN A 241 -5.16 6.13 -2.81
CA ASN A 241 -5.78 7.44 -2.99
C ASN A 241 -7.25 7.41 -2.59
N THR A 242 -7.86 8.59 -2.52
CA THR A 242 -9.28 8.75 -2.16
C THR A 242 -10.21 8.58 -3.35
N ILE A 243 -9.81 7.89 -4.42
CA ILE A 243 -10.63 7.74 -5.62
C ILE A 243 -11.97 7.05 -5.31
N ASP A 244 -13.00 7.46 -6.03
CA ASP A 244 -14.30 6.79 -6.04
C ASP A 244 -14.60 6.24 -7.44
N ASN A 245 -14.36 4.95 -7.61
CA ASN A 245 -14.51 4.23 -8.88
C ASN A 245 -15.35 2.94 -8.73
N THR A 246 -16.11 2.81 -7.64
CA THR A 246 -16.97 1.67 -7.34
C THR A 246 -18.24 2.13 -6.65
N ASP A 247 -19.38 1.95 -7.30
CA ASP A 247 -20.67 2.50 -6.88
C ASP A 247 -21.74 1.42 -6.72
N LEU A 248 -22.70 1.69 -5.83
CA LEU A 248 -23.90 0.88 -5.62
C LEU A 248 -25.14 1.60 -6.12
N TYR A 249 -26.03 0.86 -6.78
CA TYR A 249 -27.31 1.33 -7.28
C TYR A 249 -28.45 0.55 -6.66
N GLU A 250 -29.39 1.23 -6.00
CA GLU A 250 -30.68 0.64 -5.60
C GLU A 250 -31.65 0.75 -6.76
N ILE A 251 -32.07 -0.40 -7.27
CA ILE A 251 -32.87 -0.57 -8.48
C ILE A 251 -34.24 -1.09 -8.09
N ARG A 252 -35.31 -0.43 -8.55
CA ARG A 252 -36.69 -0.93 -8.39
C ARG A 252 -36.97 -2.03 -9.41
N LYS A 253 -37.66 -3.09 -9.00
CA LYS A 253 -37.95 -4.24 -9.86
C LYS A 253 -39.37 -4.78 -9.71
N GLU A 254 -39.84 -5.39 -10.78
CA GLU A 254 -41.08 -6.16 -10.86
C GLU A 254 -40.79 -7.52 -11.51
N GLY A 255 -40.90 -8.60 -10.74
CA GLY A 255 -40.58 -9.94 -11.23
C GLY A 255 -39.14 -10.03 -11.75
N ASN A 256 -38.96 -10.34 -13.03
CA ASN A 256 -37.65 -10.40 -13.69
C ASN A 256 -37.32 -9.18 -14.57
N THR A 257 -37.95 -8.04 -14.25
CA THR A 257 -37.70 -6.76 -14.89
C THR A 257 -37.33 -5.71 -13.86
N TYR A 258 -36.64 -4.65 -14.28
CA TYR A 258 -36.30 -3.51 -13.45
C TYR A 258 -36.60 -2.20 -14.13
N LEU A 259 -36.90 -1.18 -13.33
CA LEU A 259 -37.22 0.15 -13.80
C LEU A 259 -35.96 0.90 -14.20
N LEU A 260 -35.96 1.47 -15.40
CA LEU A 260 -34.97 2.43 -15.88
C LEU A 260 -35.69 3.47 -16.75
N ASP A 261 -35.50 4.76 -16.43
CA ASP A 261 -36.11 5.88 -17.16
C ASP A 261 -37.64 5.77 -17.35
N GLY A 262 -38.33 5.15 -16.39
CA GLY A 262 -39.78 4.97 -16.42
C GLY A 262 -40.26 3.71 -17.14
N GLU A 263 -39.37 2.89 -17.70
CA GLU A 263 -39.71 1.62 -18.37
C GLU A 263 -39.15 0.41 -17.61
N TYR A 264 -39.92 -0.68 -17.55
CA TYR A 264 -39.45 -1.96 -17.01
C TYR A 264 -38.78 -2.79 -18.09
N ILE A 265 -37.50 -3.06 -17.94
CA ILE A 265 -36.68 -3.87 -18.86
C ILE A 265 -36.14 -5.13 -18.17
N PRO A 266 -35.93 -6.24 -18.90
CA PRO A 266 -35.51 -7.51 -18.28
C PRO A 266 -34.07 -7.47 -17.76
N PHE A 267 -33.79 -8.25 -16.70
CA PHE A 267 -32.42 -8.55 -16.31
C PHE A 267 -31.70 -9.37 -17.38
N GLU A 268 -30.39 -9.17 -17.52
CA GLU A 268 -29.52 -10.12 -18.22
C GLU A 268 -29.14 -11.23 -17.22
N GLU A 269 -29.42 -12.49 -17.54
CA GLU A 269 -29.18 -13.63 -16.66
C GLU A 269 -28.10 -14.55 -17.24
N GLN A 270 -27.22 -15.04 -16.37
CA GLN A 270 -26.22 -16.04 -16.73
C GLN A 270 -26.04 -17.03 -15.58
N ASP A 271 -26.26 -18.30 -15.88
CA ASP A 271 -26.02 -19.37 -14.92
C ASP A 271 -24.53 -19.72 -14.83
N TYR A 272 -24.09 -20.04 -13.62
CA TYR A 272 -22.78 -20.56 -13.34
C TYR A 272 -22.85 -21.55 -12.16
N PHE A 273 -21.79 -22.33 -11.95
CA PHE A 273 -21.72 -23.23 -10.81
C PHE A 273 -20.35 -23.18 -10.17
N ILE A 274 -20.31 -23.53 -8.90
CA ILE A 274 -19.09 -23.73 -8.14
C ILE A 274 -19.04 -25.18 -7.72
N LYS A 275 -17.91 -25.85 -7.96
CA LYS A 275 -17.66 -27.19 -7.45
C LYS A 275 -17.10 -27.09 -6.03
N VAL A 276 -17.62 -27.93 -5.14
CA VAL A 276 -17.18 -27.96 -3.74
C VAL A 276 -16.81 -29.39 -3.35
N LEU A 277 -15.59 -29.57 -2.86
CA LEU A 277 -15.10 -30.82 -2.29
C LEU A 277 -15.80 -31.10 -0.95
N GLN A 278 -16.46 -32.24 -0.87
CA GLN A 278 -17.15 -32.71 0.32
C GLN A 278 -16.20 -33.52 1.22
N GLU A 279 -16.53 -33.68 2.51
CA GLU A 279 -15.74 -34.46 3.46
C GLU A 279 -15.49 -35.92 3.03
N ASN A 280 -16.41 -36.50 2.26
CA ASN A 280 -16.29 -37.86 1.72
C ASN A 280 -15.44 -37.96 0.43
N GLY A 281 -14.80 -36.87 0.02
CA GLY A 281 -13.96 -36.79 -1.19
C GLY A 281 -14.72 -36.61 -2.51
N THR A 282 -16.05 -36.50 -2.49
CA THR A 282 -16.85 -36.25 -3.71
C THR A 282 -16.95 -34.75 -4.02
N LEU A 283 -17.20 -34.41 -5.28
CA LEU A 283 -17.48 -33.03 -5.71
C LEU A 283 -18.98 -32.80 -5.85
N LYS A 284 -19.46 -31.67 -5.36
CA LYS A 284 -20.84 -31.20 -5.53
C LYS A 284 -20.85 -29.89 -6.30
N ASN A 285 -21.71 -29.79 -7.32
CA ASN A 285 -22.02 -28.52 -7.98
C ASN A 285 -23.03 -27.74 -7.15
N ILE A 286 -22.75 -26.46 -6.91
CA ILE A 286 -23.69 -25.49 -6.35
C ILE A 286 -23.97 -24.49 -7.46
N GLU A 287 -25.22 -24.44 -7.91
CA GLU A 287 -25.67 -23.61 -9.03
C GLU A 287 -26.09 -22.22 -8.57
N PHE A 288 -25.80 -21.23 -9.40
CA PHE A 288 -26.12 -19.83 -9.19
C PHE A 288 -26.55 -19.19 -10.51
N THR A 289 -27.36 -18.14 -10.41
CA THR A 289 -27.70 -17.28 -11.54
C THR A 289 -27.21 -15.87 -11.23
N ARG A 290 -26.31 -15.35 -12.07
CA ARG A 290 -25.88 -13.96 -12.03
C ARG A 290 -26.87 -13.12 -12.80
N LYS A 291 -27.43 -12.08 -12.16
CA LYS A 291 -28.25 -11.07 -12.82
C LYS A 291 -27.46 -9.79 -13.05
N ARG A 292 -27.68 -9.14 -14.19
CA ARG A 292 -27.11 -7.83 -14.52
C ARG A 292 -28.18 -6.86 -14.98
N THR A 293 -27.95 -5.60 -14.65
CA THR A 293 -28.71 -4.43 -15.12
C THR A 293 -27.80 -3.54 -15.95
N LYS A 294 -28.32 -2.47 -16.56
CA LYS A 294 -27.47 -1.46 -17.21
C LYS A 294 -26.52 -0.75 -16.23
N HIS A 295 -26.88 -0.67 -14.95
CA HIS A 295 -26.01 -0.11 -13.91
C HIS A 295 -24.83 -1.04 -13.61
N GLY A 296 -25.10 -2.33 -13.39
CA GLY A 296 -24.06 -3.29 -13.07
C GLY A 296 -24.58 -4.66 -12.62
N ILE A 297 -23.73 -5.38 -11.89
CA ILE A 297 -24.00 -6.77 -11.44
C ILE A 297 -24.85 -6.73 -10.18
N VAL A 298 -25.98 -7.45 -10.14
CA VAL A 298 -26.86 -7.52 -8.97
C VAL A 298 -26.18 -8.32 -7.86
N ILE A 299 -25.93 -7.71 -6.69
CA ILE A 299 -25.27 -8.34 -5.54
C ILE A 299 -26.24 -8.71 -4.41
N LYS A 300 -27.42 -8.10 -4.40
CA LYS A 300 -28.50 -8.39 -3.45
C LYS A 300 -29.84 -8.12 -4.12
N GLU A 301 -30.84 -8.93 -3.81
CA GLU A 301 -32.19 -8.81 -4.38
C GLU A 301 -33.24 -9.03 -3.28
N THR A 302 -34.33 -8.27 -3.35
CA THR A 302 -35.57 -8.43 -2.58
C THR A 302 -36.75 -8.62 -3.54
N GLU A 303 -37.99 -8.64 -3.02
CA GLU A 303 -39.19 -8.72 -3.87
C GLU A 303 -39.26 -7.52 -4.82
N ASP A 304 -39.10 -6.30 -4.30
CA ASP A 304 -39.33 -5.05 -5.01
C ASP A 304 -38.06 -4.28 -5.40
N THR A 305 -36.89 -4.67 -4.86
CA THR A 305 -35.62 -3.97 -5.11
C THR A 305 -34.46 -4.91 -5.42
N ALA A 306 -33.46 -4.41 -6.14
CA ALA A 306 -32.17 -5.04 -6.34
C ALA A 306 -31.06 -4.02 -6.04
N LEU A 307 -29.94 -4.48 -5.51
CA LEU A 307 -28.73 -3.69 -5.34
C LEU A 307 -27.72 -4.15 -6.38
N ALA A 308 -27.29 -3.26 -7.27
CA ALA A 308 -26.29 -3.54 -8.29
C ALA A 308 -24.98 -2.80 -8.00
N ILE A 309 -23.85 -3.47 -8.25
CA ILE A 309 -22.51 -2.89 -8.16
C ILE A 309 -21.96 -2.59 -9.54
N ARG A 310 -21.34 -1.42 -9.68
CA ARG A 310 -20.56 -1.01 -10.84
C ARG A 310 -19.16 -0.63 -10.37
N PHE A 311 -18.12 -1.11 -11.04
CA PHE A 311 -16.73 -0.83 -10.65
C PHE A 311 -15.84 -0.65 -11.88
N ALA A 312 -14.74 0.08 -11.73
CA ALA A 312 -13.79 0.28 -12.81
C ALA A 312 -13.23 -1.06 -13.31
N GLN A 313 -13.07 -1.20 -14.63
CA GLN A 313 -12.68 -2.46 -15.30
C GLN A 313 -13.70 -3.60 -15.17
N MET A 314 -14.99 -3.31 -14.94
CA MET A 314 -16.03 -4.35 -14.85
C MET A 314 -16.25 -5.12 -16.17
N ASN A 315 -15.98 -4.51 -17.33
CA ASN A 315 -16.20 -5.12 -18.65
C ASN A 315 -14.96 -5.10 -19.57
N ASP A 316 -13.85 -4.60 -19.04
CA ASP A 316 -12.66 -4.16 -19.75
C ASP A 316 -11.42 -4.40 -18.87
N LEU A 317 -11.39 -5.56 -18.20
CA LEU A 317 -10.23 -5.99 -17.42
C LEU A 317 -8.94 -5.84 -18.21
N THR A 318 -8.00 -5.09 -17.65
CA THR A 318 -6.71 -4.80 -18.27
C THR A 318 -5.60 -5.24 -17.33
N PRO A 319 -4.74 -6.21 -17.72
CA PRO A 319 -3.61 -6.63 -16.90
C PRO A 319 -2.60 -5.50 -16.69
N LEU A 320 -1.93 -5.49 -15.54
CA LEU A 320 -1.05 -4.38 -15.09
C LEU A 320 0.36 -4.40 -15.70
N ILE A 321 0.70 -5.47 -16.42
CA ILE A 321 2.07 -5.83 -16.77
C ILE A 321 2.75 -4.79 -17.66
N GLU A 322 2.04 -4.22 -18.63
CA GLU A 322 2.62 -3.29 -19.61
C GLU A 322 2.94 -1.94 -18.97
N GLN A 323 2.04 -1.41 -18.14
CA GLN A 323 2.30 -0.17 -17.41
C GLN A 323 3.55 -0.30 -16.53
N TYR A 324 3.68 -1.38 -15.77
CA TYR A 324 4.85 -1.55 -14.89
C TYR A 324 6.13 -1.94 -15.62
N ASP A 325 6.05 -2.63 -16.76
CA ASP A 325 7.21 -2.87 -17.61
C ASP A 325 7.79 -1.54 -18.14
N LEU A 326 6.92 -0.67 -18.67
CA LEU A 326 7.31 0.67 -19.13
C LEU A 326 7.86 1.53 -17.99
N MET A 327 7.27 1.47 -16.79
CA MET A 327 7.79 2.18 -15.61
C MET A 327 9.17 1.65 -15.20
N SER A 328 9.39 0.33 -15.25
CA SER A 328 10.70 -0.29 -14.93
C SER A 328 11.80 0.14 -15.90
N LYS A 329 11.44 0.36 -17.17
CA LYS A 329 12.33 0.83 -18.25
C LYS A 329 12.44 2.36 -18.35
N ALA A 330 11.67 3.12 -17.59
CA ALA A 330 11.60 4.58 -17.67
C ALA A 330 12.94 5.24 -17.33
N LYS A 331 13.30 6.30 -18.06
CA LYS A 331 14.55 7.06 -17.89
C LYS A 331 14.31 8.52 -17.55
N SER A 332 13.05 8.95 -17.53
CA SER A 332 12.68 10.34 -17.39
C SER A 332 11.25 10.49 -16.86
N LEU A 333 10.92 11.71 -16.44
CA LEU A 333 9.56 12.08 -16.03
C LEU A 333 8.56 11.90 -17.17
N ASP A 334 8.96 12.14 -18.41
CA ASP A 334 8.08 11.98 -19.58
C ASP A 334 7.80 10.50 -19.86
N ASP A 335 8.80 9.61 -19.74
CA ASP A 335 8.57 8.17 -19.82
C ASP A 335 7.59 7.69 -18.74
N MET A 336 7.77 8.18 -17.50
CA MET A 336 6.87 7.88 -16.39
C MET A 336 5.45 8.34 -16.68
N LYS A 337 5.25 9.57 -17.17
CA LYS A 337 3.92 10.08 -17.54
C LYS A 337 3.28 9.27 -18.66
N ASN A 338 4.06 8.87 -19.68
CA ASN A 338 3.57 8.04 -20.77
C ASN A 338 3.10 6.67 -20.27
N ALA A 339 3.83 6.05 -19.34
CA ALA A 339 3.42 4.79 -18.73
C ALA A 339 2.14 4.96 -17.88
N LEU A 340 2.06 6.01 -17.06
CA LEU A 340 0.88 6.30 -16.23
C LEU A 340 -0.38 6.60 -17.07
N ALA A 341 -0.21 7.15 -18.29
CA ALA A 341 -1.31 7.42 -19.20
C ALA A 341 -2.07 6.15 -19.65
N LEU A 342 -1.46 4.96 -19.54
CA LEU A 342 -2.13 3.69 -19.83
C LEU A 342 -3.26 3.36 -18.84
N ARG A 343 -3.19 3.88 -17.60
CA ARG A 343 -4.19 3.68 -16.53
C ARG A 343 -4.61 2.21 -16.32
N GLN A 344 -3.67 1.27 -16.47
CA GLN A 344 -3.93 -0.15 -16.20
C GLN A 344 -4.16 -0.38 -14.70
N MET A 345 -3.40 0.33 -13.86
CA MET A 345 -3.60 0.38 -12.42
C MET A 345 -4.82 1.27 -12.09
N PRO A 346 -5.94 0.71 -11.57
CA PRO A 346 -7.23 1.41 -11.52
C PRO A 346 -7.36 2.45 -10.38
N PHE A 347 -6.41 2.50 -9.46
CA PHE A 347 -6.32 3.46 -8.36
C PHE A 347 -4.85 3.63 -7.95
N LEU A 348 -4.57 4.44 -6.92
CA LEU A 348 -3.24 4.80 -6.38
C LEU A 348 -2.74 6.17 -6.84
N ASN A 349 -2.19 6.92 -5.90
CA ASN A 349 -1.28 8.00 -6.24
C ASN A 349 0.07 7.43 -6.68
N THR A 350 0.80 8.16 -7.51
CA THR A 350 2.22 7.91 -7.80
C THR A 350 3.03 9.10 -7.30
N VAL A 351 4.02 8.82 -6.44
CA VAL A 351 5.02 9.80 -6.00
C VAL A 351 6.36 9.41 -6.59
N TYR A 352 7.01 10.34 -7.27
CA TYR A 352 8.13 10.11 -8.17
C TYR A 352 9.29 11.07 -7.87
N ALA A 353 10.52 10.59 -8.08
CA ALA A 353 11.73 11.39 -8.12
C ALA A 353 12.73 10.83 -9.14
N ASP A 354 13.54 11.69 -9.77
CA ASP A 354 14.61 11.26 -10.70
C ASP A 354 15.97 11.94 -10.49
N ASN A 355 16.99 11.39 -11.15
CA ASN A 355 18.36 11.91 -11.13
C ASN A 355 18.53 13.26 -11.88
N ALA A 356 17.50 13.73 -12.58
CA ALA A 356 17.49 15.03 -13.26
C ALA A 356 16.94 16.16 -12.37
N GLY A 357 16.58 15.86 -11.12
CA GLY A 357 16.08 16.85 -10.18
C GLY A 357 14.55 16.96 -10.11
N ASN A 358 13.82 16.14 -10.88
CA ASN A 358 12.36 16.23 -10.91
C ASN A 358 11.72 15.45 -9.78
N ILE A 359 10.61 15.97 -9.27
CA ILE A 359 9.68 15.28 -8.39
C ILE A 359 8.24 15.46 -8.88
N MET A 360 7.38 14.45 -8.67
CA MET A 360 5.98 14.50 -9.06
C MET A 360 5.08 13.75 -8.08
N HIS A 361 3.88 14.27 -7.86
CA HIS A 361 2.73 13.58 -7.27
C HIS A 361 1.63 13.54 -8.33
N HIS A 362 1.12 12.36 -8.65
CA HIS A 362 0.05 12.15 -9.61
C HIS A 362 -1.09 11.37 -8.95
N PHE A 363 -2.31 11.94 -8.92
CA PHE A 363 -3.52 11.24 -8.50
C PHE A 363 -4.00 10.33 -9.63
N GLY A 364 -3.54 9.07 -9.62
CA GLY A 364 -3.75 8.13 -10.72
C GLY A 364 -4.98 7.23 -10.59
N GLY A 365 -5.31 6.56 -11.68
CA GLY A 365 -6.35 5.54 -11.74
C GLY A 365 -7.48 5.87 -12.70
N LEU A 366 -8.56 5.09 -12.60
CA LEU A 366 -9.74 5.20 -13.45
C LEU A 366 -10.84 5.96 -12.70
N VAL A 367 -10.83 7.29 -12.79
CA VAL A 367 -11.85 8.18 -12.17
C VAL A 367 -13.04 8.31 -13.12
N PRO A 368 -14.24 7.79 -12.79
CA PRO A 368 -15.38 7.89 -13.70
C PRO A 368 -15.86 9.34 -13.83
N LYS A 369 -16.32 9.74 -15.02
CA LYS A 369 -16.99 11.03 -15.24
C LYS A 369 -18.43 10.91 -14.73
N LYS A 370 -18.71 11.49 -13.56
CA LYS A 370 -19.97 11.30 -12.82
C LYS A 370 -20.83 12.58 -12.78
N ASN A 371 -22.15 12.40 -12.65
CA ASN A 371 -23.09 13.50 -12.44
C ASN A 371 -23.26 13.82 -10.95
N GLY A 372 -23.17 15.10 -10.57
CA GLY A 372 -23.25 15.53 -9.18
C GLY A 372 -21.88 15.65 -8.51
N ASP A 373 -21.89 15.86 -7.19
CA ASP A 373 -20.70 16.03 -6.36
C ASP A 373 -20.29 14.73 -5.66
N TRP A 374 -19.17 14.78 -4.94
CA TRP A 374 -18.62 13.68 -4.15
C TRP A 374 -19.67 12.95 -3.30
N ASP A 375 -20.47 13.71 -2.53
CA ASP A 375 -21.38 13.19 -1.51
C ASP A 375 -22.51 12.34 -2.09
N LYS A 376 -22.97 12.63 -3.32
CA LYS A 376 -23.96 11.81 -4.02
C LYS A 376 -23.50 10.36 -4.19
N TRP A 377 -22.20 10.14 -4.40
CA TRP A 377 -21.63 8.84 -4.76
C TRP A 377 -21.07 8.06 -3.56
N GLN A 378 -21.01 8.67 -2.37
CA GLN A 378 -20.50 8.00 -1.16
C GLN A 378 -21.49 7.00 -0.54
N GLY A 379 -22.68 6.85 -1.12
CA GLY A 379 -23.74 5.97 -0.64
C GLY A 379 -24.33 5.11 -1.74
N VAL A 380 -25.56 4.65 -1.52
CA VAL A 380 -26.32 3.94 -2.54
C VAL A 380 -27.05 4.95 -3.42
N VAL A 381 -26.74 4.92 -4.72
CA VAL A 381 -27.32 5.80 -5.74
C VAL A 381 -28.65 5.21 -6.22
N SER A 382 -29.61 6.05 -6.61
CA SER A 382 -30.83 5.55 -7.25
C SER A 382 -30.52 4.97 -8.63
N GLY A 383 -31.07 3.78 -8.91
CA GLY A 383 -31.01 3.12 -10.22
C GLY A 383 -32.13 3.54 -11.18
N ASP A 384 -32.91 4.58 -10.88
CA ASP A 384 -34.06 4.94 -11.71
C ASP A 384 -33.68 5.68 -13.01
N SER A 385 -32.47 6.25 -13.10
CA SER A 385 -32.05 7.14 -14.18
C SER A 385 -30.81 6.62 -14.91
N SER A 386 -30.87 6.53 -16.23
CA SER A 386 -29.70 6.18 -17.05
C SER A 386 -28.61 7.25 -17.02
N ALA A 387 -28.94 8.49 -16.66
CA ALA A 387 -27.96 9.58 -16.52
C ALA A 387 -26.91 9.31 -15.43
N ASP A 388 -27.19 8.42 -14.48
CA ASP A 388 -26.25 8.07 -13.40
C ASP A 388 -25.42 6.81 -13.72
N ILE A 389 -25.54 6.27 -14.94
CA ILE A 389 -24.70 5.17 -15.41
C ILE A 389 -23.45 5.76 -16.06
N TRP A 390 -22.36 5.89 -15.32
CA TRP A 390 -21.09 6.38 -15.85
C TRP A 390 -20.46 5.38 -16.83
N THR A 391 -19.91 5.84 -17.94
CA THR A 391 -19.30 5.00 -18.98
C THR A 391 -17.85 5.37 -19.30
N ASP A 392 -17.44 6.59 -18.97
CA ASP A 392 -16.17 7.17 -19.37
C ASP A 392 -15.35 7.55 -18.15
N TYR A 393 -14.03 7.61 -18.31
CA TYR A 393 -13.08 8.02 -17.27
C TYR A 393 -12.36 9.30 -17.68
N TYR A 394 -11.89 10.08 -16.70
CA TYR A 394 -10.94 11.17 -16.94
C TYR A 394 -9.60 10.63 -17.46
N GLU A 395 -9.05 11.29 -18.47
CA GLU A 395 -7.71 11.04 -18.98
C GLU A 395 -6.65 11.42 -17.93
N SER A 396 -5.46 10.81 -18.04
CA SER A 396 -4.40 10.98 -17.02
C SER A 396 -3.95 12.44 -16.84
N ASP A 397 -4.03 13.27 -17.87
CA ASP A 397 -3.69 14.69 -17.84
C ASP A 397 -4.83 15.59 -17.34
N GLU A 398 -6.05 15.06 -17.21
CA GLU A 398 -7.20 15.72 -16.57
C GLU A 398 -7.19 15.55 -15.04
N LEU A 399 -6.31 14.69 -14.49
CA LEU A 399 -6.26 14.35 -13.07
C LEU A 399 -5.29 15.22 -12.25
N PRO A 400 -5.58 15.47 -10.95
CA PRO A 400 -4.74 16.26 -10.06
C PRO A 400 -3.27 15.79 -10.06
N THR A 401 -2.38 16.66 -10.55
CA THR A 401 -0.94 16.37 -10.68
C THR A 401 -0.12 17.59 -10.30
N VAL A 402 0.93 17.39 -9.50
CA VAL A 402 1.91 18.44 -9.17
C VAL A 402 3.29 17.92 -9.51
N ALA A 403 4.03 18.68 -10.32
CA ALA A 403 5.43 18.41 -10.62
C ALA A 403 6.27 19.63 -10.23
N ASN A 404 7.41 19.38 -9.58
CA ASN A 404 8.41 20.40 -9.22
C ASN A 404 7.82 21.65 -8.53
N PRO A 405 7.09 21.49 -7.40
CA PRO A 405 6.55 22.65 -6.69
C PRO A 405 7.68 23.55 -6.14
N PRO A 406 7.45 24.88 -5.99
CA PRO A 406 8.47 25.81 -5.50
C PRO A 406 9.03 25.49 -4.10
N SER A 407 8.24 24.80 -3.29
CA SER A 407 8.61 24.30 -1.96
C SER A 407 9.69 23.22 -1.99
N GLY A 408 9.87 22.54 -3.13
CA GLY A 408 10.86 21.49 -3.32
C GLY A 408 10.53 20.15 -2.68
N TRP A 409 9.30 19.94 -2.23
CA TRP A 409 8.89 18.66 -1.64
C TRP A 409 7.43 18.33 -1.95
N LEU A 410 7.14 17.04 -2.01
CA LEU A 410 5.82 16.45 -2.17
C LEU A 410 5.60 15.35 -1.13
N GLN A 411 4.37 15.21 -0.66
CA GLN A 411 3.93 14.14 0.24
C GLN A 411 2.62 13.54 -0.22
N ASN A 412 2.39 12.29 0.14
CA ASN A 412 1.03 11.78 0.30
C ASN A 412 0.99 10.74 1.41
N ALA A 413 -0.04 10.82 2.25
CA ALA A 413 -0.32 9.88 3.33
C ALA A 413 -1.80 9.42 3.28
N ASN A 414 -2.26 9.09 2.07
CA ASN A 414 -3.64 8.71 1.71
C ASN A 414 -4.69 9.82 1.87
N ASP A 415 -4.26 11.06 2.09
CA ASP A 415 -5.10 12.23 1.94
C ASP A 415 -5.45 12.48 0.46
N PRO A 416 -6.57 13.18 0.21
CA PRO A 416 -6.89 13.75 -1.09
C PRO A 416 -5.74 14.54 -1.71
N PRO A 417 -5.72 14.70 -3.04
CA PRO A 417 -4.52 15.14 -3.75
C PRO A 417 -4.19 16.63 -3.57
N PHE A 418 -5.04 17.40 -2.89
CA PHE A 418 -4.97 18.85 -2.88
C PHE A 418 -3.88 19.43 -1.95
N VAL A 419 -3.47 18.71 -0.90
CA VAL A 419 -2.44 19.14 0.05
C VAL A 419 -1.21 18.22 0.00
N ASN A 420 -0.65 18.06 -1.19
CA ASN A 420 0.61 17.32 -1.38
C ASN A 420 1.86 18.15 -1.10
N THR A 421 1.73 19.48 -0.92
CA THR A 421 2.84 20.39 -0.58
C THR A 421 2.33 21.69 0.03
N ILE A 422 3.21 22.46 0.69
CA ILE A 422 2.88 23.76 1.30
C ILE A 422 3.94 24.80 0.92
N PRO A 423 3.57 25.98 0.36
CA PRO A 423 2.19 26.39 0.00
C PRO A 423 1.53 25.47 -1.03
N THR A 424 0.21 25.28 -0.93
CA THR A 424 -0.55 24.40 -1.85
C THR A 424 -0.48 24.92 -3.28
N VAL A 425 -0.35 24.01 -4.24
CA VAL A 425 -0.23 24.35 -5.69
C VAL A 425 -1.53 24.11 -6.45
N LEU A 426 -2.35 23.16 -6.02
CA LEU A 426 -3.64 22.87 -6.63
C LEU A 426 -4.73 23.73 -6.00
N ASP A 427 -5.75 24.09 -6.78
CA ASP A 427 -7.04 24.58 -6.26
C ASP A 427 -8.07 23.46 -6.48
N PRO A 428 -8.74 22.95 -5.43
CA PRO A 428 -9.81 21.96 -5.58
C PRO A 428 -10.91 22.39 -6.55
N ASN A 429 -11.15 23.70 -6.72
CA ASN A 429 -12.18 24.24 -7.62
C ASN A 429 -11.81 24.13 -9.11
N ASP A 430 -10.56 23.85 -9.44
CA ASP A 430 -10.13 23.61 -10.83
C ASP A 430 -10.55 22.21 -11.35
N PHE A 431 -11.05 21.35 -10.45
CA PHE A 431 -11.42 19.98 -10.72
C PHE A 431 -12.92 19.75 -10.49
N ALA A 432 -13.49 18.75 -11.16
CA ALA A 432 -14.86 18.35 -10.88
C ALA A 432 -14.97 17.82 -9.45
N SER A 433 -16.01 18.25 -8.72
CA SER A 433 -16.14 18.01 -7.28
C SER A 433 -16.31 16.55 -6.87
N HIS A 434 -16.53 15.62 -7.82
CA HIS A 434 -16.58 14.18 -7.57
C HIS A 434 -15.23 13.46 -7.77
N ILE A 435 -14.17 14.16 -8.21
CA ILE A 435 -12.85 13.53 -8.42
C ILE A 435 -12.23 13.08 -7.10
N ALA A 436 -12.27 13.93 -6.07
CA ALA A 436 -11.77 13.64 -4.73
C ALA A 436 -12.44 14.56 -3.70
N PRO A 437 -12.58 14.13 -2.43
CA PRO A 437 -13.05 15.01 -1.36
C PRO A 437 -11.96 16.01 -0.96
N ASN A 438 -12.31 17.06 -0.22
CA ASN A 438 -11.33 18.02 0.29
C ASN A 438 -11.23 17.97 1.83
N ASN A 439 -10.31 17.15 2.34
CA ASN A 439 -10.00 17.03 3.77
C ASN A 439 -8.56 16.57 3.99
N MET A 440 -8.04 16.66 5.21
CA MET A 440 -6.73 16.10 5.57
C MET A 440 -6.76 15.59 7.02
N ARG A 441 -6.40 14.32 7.22
CA ARG A 441 -6.33 13.68 8.56
C ARG A 441 -4.99 13.99 9.24
N PHE A 442 -4.85 13.68 10.53
CA PHE A 442 -3.64 14.01 11.30
C PHE A 442 -2.34 13.37 10.80
N ARG A 443 -2.36 12.15 10.25
CA ARG A 443 -1.14 11.50 9.73
C ARG A 443 -0.54 12.26 8.54
N PRO A 444 -1.34 12.61 7.50
CA PRO A 444 -0.82 13.47 6.43
C PRO A 444 -0.43 14.86 6.93
N GLN A 445 -1.10 15.42 7.95
CA GLN A 445 -0.62 16.67 8.57
C GLN A 445 0.79 16.52 9.15
N ARG A 446 1.07 15.43 9.88
CA ARG A 446 2.42 15.11 10.37
C ARG A 446 3.41 14.96 9.21
N ALA A 447 3.01 14.25 8.16
CA ALA A 447 3.84 14.04 6.98
C ALA A 447 4.23 15.36 6.29
N ALA A 448 3.26 16.26 6.11
CA ALA A 448 3.47 17.59 5.54
C ALA A 448 4.30 18.48 6.48
N ARG A 449 4.02 18.46 7.79
CA ARG A 449 4.72 19.26 8.81
C ARG A 449 6.22 18.99 8.82
N LEU A 450 6.62 17.71 8.84
CA LEU A 450 8.02 17.30 8.86
C LEU A 450 8.80 17.83 7.64
N MET A 451 8.17 17.87 6.46
CA MET A 451 8.79 18.43 5.26
C MET A 451 8.68 19.96 5.21
N HIS A 452 7.66 20.56 5.80
CA HIS A 452 7.48 22.01 5.82
C HIS A 452 8.49 22.71 6.75
N GLU A 453 8.81 22.10 7.90
CA GLU A 453 9.60 22.73 8.97
C GLU A 453 11.12 22.55 8.85
N GLU A 454 11.60 21.65 7.99
CA GLU A 454 13.03 21.35 7.82
C GLU A 454 13.53 21.65 6.40
N ASP A 455 14.71 22.25 6.27
CA ASP A 455 15.41 22.47 5.01
C ASP A 455 16.80 21.83 5.05
N SER A 456 17.41 21.64 3.88
CA SER A 456 18.74 21.02 3.75
C SER A 456 18.80 19.64 4.42
N ILE A 457 17.79 18.81 4.15
CA ILE A 457 17.64 17.46 4.70
C ILE A 457 18.74 16.55 4.13
N SER A 458 19.54 15.93 5.00
CA SER A 458 20.52 14.91 4.60
C SER A 458 19.85 13.54 4.44
N PHE A 459 20.53 12.60 3.76
CA PHE A 459 20.02 11.23 3.61
C PHE A 459 19.75 10.56 4.97
N ASP A 460 20.71 10.62 5.90
CA ASP A 460 20.52 10.04 7.24
C ASP A 460 19.41 10.75 8.03
N ARG A 461 19.24 12.07 7.87
CA ARG A 461 18.12 12.79 8.47
C ARG A 461 16.78 12.32 7.90
N LEU A 462 16.69 12.07 6.59
CA LEU A 462 15.47 11.54 5.98
C LEU A 462 15.15 10.12 6.50
N VAL A 463 16.18 9.29 6.71
CA VAL A 463 16.03 7.97 7.35
C VAL A 463 15.49 8.10 8.77
N GLU A 464 16.00 9.03 9.58
CA GLU A 464 15.45 9.31 10.91
C GLU A 464 13.99 9.77 10.85
N LEU A 465 13.69 10.74 9.97
CA LEU A 465 12.35 11.30 9.79
C LEU A 465 11.33 10.25 9.35
N LYS A 466 11.74 9.26 8.55
CA LYS A 466 10.88 8.13 8.17
C LYS A 466 10.34 7.36 9.38
N HIS A 467 11.13 7.31 10.45
CA HIS A 467 10.76 6.62 11.68
C HIS A 467 10.01 7.50 12.69
N ASP A 468 9.67 8.76 12.33
CA ASP A 468 8.85 9.62 13.18
C ASP A 468 7.56 8.89 13.58
N ASN A 469 7.38 8.77 14.88
CA ASN A 469 6.26 8.07 15.49
C ASN A 469 5.52 8.97 16.49
N LYS A 470 5.58 10.30 16.30
CA LYS A 470 4.90 11.25 17.18
C LYS A 470 3.44 11.38 16.80
N ALA A 471 2.56 11.43 17.80
CA ALA A 471 1.14 11.70 17.57
C ALA A 471 0.90 13.21 17.36
N GLU A 472 0.61 13.62 16.14
CA GLU A 472 0.23 15.01 15.80
C GLU A 472 -0.92 15.52 16.69
N LEU A 473 -1.91 14.68 17.00
CA LEU A 473 -3.02 15.06 17.89
C LEU A 473 -2.54 15.35 19.33
N ALA A 474 -1.57 14.57 19.84
CA ALA A 474 -1.02 14.80 21.17
C ALA A 474 -0.22 16.11 21.23
N LEU A 475 0.56 16.38 20.17
CA LEU A 475 1.30 17.63 20.03
C LEU A 475 0.36 18.83 19.89
N ARG A 476 -0.73 18.69 19.13
CA ARG A 476 -1.77 19.73 18.95
C ARG A 476 -2.41 20.12 20.28
N LEU A 477 -2.75 19.14 21.11
CA LEU A 477 -3.48 19.33 22.36
C LEU A 477 -2.59 19.62 23.57
N HIS A 478 -1.27 19.74 23.40
CA HIS A 478 -0.33 19.82 24.52
C HIS A 478 -0.59 21.04 25.41
N ASP A 479 -0.71 22.22 24.82
CA ASP A 479 -0.96 23.48 25.54
C ASP A 479 -2.34 23.49 26.21
N ASP A 480 -3.36 22.94 25.55
CA ASP A 480 -4.70 22.82 26.12
C ASP A 480 -4.71 21.90 27.34
N LEU A 481 -4.03 20.75 27.26
CA LEU A 481 -3.89 19.82 28.38
C LEU A 481 -3.21 20.49 29.58
N LEU A 482 -2.18 21.31 29.35
CA LEU A 482 -1.54 22.08 30.41
C LEU A 482 -2.51 23.09 31.04
N ALA A 483 -3.31 23.79 30.24
CA ALA A 483 -4.28 24.77 30.70
C ALA A 483 -5.41 24.17 31.55
N LEU A 484 -5.71 22.86 31.40
CA LEU A 484 -6.68 22.18 32.26
C LEU A 484 -6.22 22.05 33.72
N LYS A 485 -4.91 22.15 34.02
CA LYS A 485 -4.40 22.05 35.40
C LYS A 485 -4.92 23.15 36.31
N ASP A 486 -5.14 24.34 35.76
CA ASP A 486 -5.67 25.49 36.52
C ASP A 486 -7.19 25.38 36.77
N GLN A 487 -7.85 24.41 36.13
CA GLN A 487 -9.31 24.22 36.17
C GLN A 487 -9.73 23.03 37.05
N THR A 488 -8.78 22.31 37.65
CA THR A 488 -9.07 21.17 38.51
C THR A 488 -8.13 21.09 39.71
N SER A 489 -8.61 20.48 40.79
CA SER A 489 -7.81 20.14 41.99
C SER A 489 -7.79 18.62 42.25
N ASP A 490 -8.37 17.82 41.36
CA ASP A 490 -8.39 16.38 41.49
C ASP A 490 -6.99 15.80 41.20
N SER A 491 -6.39 15.17 42.20
CA SER A 491 -5.01 14.67 42.12
C SER A 491 -4.82 13.60 41.06
N LEU A 492 -5.84 12.78 40.78
CA LEU A 492 -5.75 11.75 39.73
C LEU A 492 -5.78 12.39 38.34
N VAL A 493 -6.60 13.42 38.15
CA VAL A 493 -6.64 14.19 36.89
C VAL A 493 -5.31 14.91 36.67
N LEU A 494 -4.78 15.59 37.69
CA LEU A 494 -3.50 16.27 37.59
C LEU A 494 -2.36 15.30 37.25
N ALA A 495 -2.33 14.11 37.87
CA ALA A 495 -1.36 13.07 37.54
C ALA A 495 -1.52 12.56 36.10
N ALA A 496 -2.75 12.35 35.63
CA ALA A 496 -3.04 11.94 34.26
C ALA A 496 -2.60 12.99 33.21
N ILE A 497 -2.87 14.28 33.47
CA ILE A 497 -2.39 15.37 32.62
C ILE A 497 -0.86 15.40 32.61
N ASP A 498 -0.21 15.23 33.77
CA ASP A 498 1.25 15.16 33.88
C ASP A 498 1.83 14.04 33.00
N VAL A 499 1.22 12.86 32.97
CA VAL A 499 1.66 11.75 32.11
C VAL A 499 1.57 12.12 30.62
N MET A 500 0.48 12.75 30.18
CA MET A 500 0.31 13.14 28.78
C MET A 500 1.22 14.31 28.37
N THR A 501 1.53 15.23 29.29
CA THR A 501 2.27 16.47 28.99
C THR A 501 3.79 16.38 29.22
N LYS A 502 4.27 15.42 30.02
CA LYS A 502 5.71 15.11 30.16
C LYS A 502 6.22 14.16 29.07
N TRP A 503 5.30 13.42 28.45
CA TRP A 503 5.57 12.61 27.26
C TRP A 503 5.79 13.52 26.04
N ASP A 504 6.73 13.14 25.18
CA ASP A 504 7.13 13.92 24.00
C ASP A 504 6.28 13.62 22.74
N GLY A 505 5.21 12.85 22.91
CA GLY A 505 4.31 12.42 21.84
C GLY A 505 4.75 11.15 21.10
N SER A 506 5.93 10.57 21.38
CA SER A 506 6.47 9.42 20.63
C SER A 506 5.85 8.08 21.03
N PHE A 507 5.71 7.18 20.07
CA PHE A 507 5.34 5.77 20.30
C PHE A 507 6.59 4.87 20.32
N ASP A 508 7.60 5.26 21.10
CA ASP A 508 8.79 4.44 21.33
C ASP A 508 8.51 3.36 22.38
N ALA A 509 9.31 2.29 22.38
CA ALA A 509 9.13 1.17 23.32
C ALA A 509 9.17 1.62 24.79
N ASN A 510 9.95 2.64 25.12
CA ASN A 510 10.08 3.18 26.48
C ASN A 510 9.16 4.37 26.78
N SER A 511 8.30 4.79 25.84
CA SER A 511 7.39 5.91 26.04
C SER A 511 6.38 5.62 27.14
N LEU A 512 6.34 6.51 28.15
CA LEU A 512 5.52 6.32 29.36
C LEU A 512 4.11 6.92 29.24
N GLY A 513 3.88 7.84 28.28
CA GLY A 513 2.58 8.49 28.09
C GLY A 513 1.73 7.93 26.96
N ALA A 514 2.33 7.22 25.99
CA ALA A 514 1.64 6.76 24.78
C ALA A 514 0.42 5.86 25.08
N LEU A 515 0.60 4.86 25.97
CA LEU A 515 -0.47 3.94 26.34
C LEU A 515 -1.63 4.65 27.06
N PHE A 516 -1.30 5.63 27.91
CA PHE A 516 -2.32 6.41 28.61
C PHE A 516 -3.05 7.37 27.66
N PHE A 517 -2.35 8.01 26.73
CA PHE A 517 -2.96 8.87 25.71
C PHE A 517 -3.93 8.07 24.81
N MET A 518 -3.57 6.85 24.39
CA MET A 518 -4.51 5.96 23.70
C MET A 518 -5.72 5.59 24.57
N THR A 519 -5.53 5.41 25.88
CA THR A 519 -6.65 5.14 26.80
C THR A 519 -7.59 6.34 26.88
N PHE A 520 -7.04 7.56 26.91
CA PHE A 520 -7.80 8.80 26.88
C PHE A 520 -8.66 8.94 25.62
N THR A 521 -8.06 8.81 24.44
CA THR A 521 -8.79 8.96 23.17
C THR A 521 -9.82 7.85 22.95
N ASN A 522 -9.51 6.61 23.35
CA ASN A 522 -10.48 5.51 23.30
C ASN A 522 -11.65 5.69 24.28
N THR A 523 -11.37 6.22 25.48
CA THR A 523 -12.44 6.53 26.45
C THR A 523 -13.33 7.64 25.90
N TRP A 524 -12.75 8.70 25.32
CA TRP A 524 -13.52 9.75 24.64
C TRP A 524 -14.47 9.17 23.58
N ALA A 525 -13.92 8.39 22.64
CA ALA A 525 -14.72 7.79 21.56
C ALA A 525 -15.84 6.88 22.10
N SER A 526 -15.55 6.06 23.11
CA SER A 526 -16.54 5.22 23.77
C SER A 526 -17.68 6.04 24.39
N GLU A 527 -17.38 7.12 25.10
CA GLU A 527 -18.40 7.97 25.73
C GLU A 527 -19.24 8.74 24.70
N LYS A 528 -18.63 9.12 23.58
CA LYS A 528 -19.32 9.74 22.45
C LYS A 528 -20.04 8.75 21.54
N GLN A 529 -19.90 7.44 21.79
CA GLN A 529 -20.41 6.37 20.92
C GLN A 529 -19.93 6.51 19.47
N THR A 530 -18.70 7.00 19.30
CA THR A 530 -18.04 7.11 18.00
C THR A 530 -16.97 6.05 17.85
N SER A 531 -16.53 5.84 16.61
CA SER A 531 -15.35 5.03 16.33
C SER A 531 -14.10 5.66 16.99
N PRO A 532 -13.17 4.87 17.55
CA PRO A 532 -11.89 5.39 18.04
C PRO A 532 -11.04 6.02 16.91
N PHE A 533 -11.35 5.71 15.65
CA PHE A 533 -10.74 6.34 14.48
C PHE A 533 -11.36 7.71 14.12
N GLN A 534 -12.42 8.13 14.83
CA GLN A 534 -13.14 9.38 14.60
C GLN A 534 -13.16 10.23 15.88
N LEU A 535 -12.18 11.13 15.97
CA LEU A 535 -11.97 12.01 17.14
C LEU A 535 -12.35 13.47 16.87
N SER A 536 -13.04 13.77 15.76
CA SER A 536 -13.45 15.15 15.44
C SER A 536 -14.35 15.76 16.52
N SER A 537 -15.13 14.96 17.24
CA SER A 537 -15.98 15.43 18.34
C SER A 537 -15.20 15.95 19.55
N LEU A 538 -13.92 15.60 19.69
CA LEU A 538 -13.02 16.12 20.73
C LEU A 538 -12.65 17.59 20.48
N LEU A 539 -12.68 18.00 19.21
CA LEU A 539 -12.10 19.24 18.75
C LEU A 539 -13.19 20.27 18.47
N LYS A 540 -12.92 21.51 18.85
CA LYS A 540 -13.83 22.64 18.63
C LYS A 540 -13.76 23.12 17.19
N ASP A 541 -12.55 23.31 16.69
CA ASP A 541 -12.34 23.85 15.36
C ASP A 541 -12.41 22.72 14.32
N THR A 542 -12.81 23.04 13.10
CA THR A 542 -12.80 22.09 11.97
C THR A 542 -11.55 22.29 11.12
N TRP A 543 -11.14 21.25 10.40
CA TRP A 543 -10.04 21.35 9.44
C TRP A 543 -10.32 22.42 8.38
N GLN A 544 -9.28 23.18 8.00
CA GLN A 544 -9.31 24.25 7.01
C GLN A 544 -8.26 24.01 5.93
N TYR A 545 -8.65 24.17 4.67
CA TYR A 545 -7.74 24.01 3.53
C TYR A 545 -6.58 25.01 3.55
N ASP A 546 -6.85 26.26 3.92
CA ASP A 546 -5.85 27.35 3.94
C ASP A 546 -4.93 27.29 5.18
N ASP A 547 -5.22 26.42 6.15
CA ASP A 547 -4.38 26.15 7.31
C ASP A 547 -4.31 24.64 7.61
N PRO A 548 -3.76 23.87 6.65
CA PRO A 548 -4.04 22.44 6.55
C PRO A 548 -3.34 21.63 7.62
N ILE A 549 -2.25 22.15 8.21
CA ILE A 549 -1.45 21.45 9.22
C ILE A 549 -1.67 21.97 10.64
N ASN A 550 -2.35 23.10 10.87
CA ASN A 550 -2.62 23.60 12.23
C ASN A 550 -4.07 23.47 12.66
N THR A 551 -4.97 23.02 11.77
CA THR A 551 -6.37 22.71 12.09
C THR A 551 -6.66 21.21 11.88
N PRO A 552 -7.70 20.62 12.49
CA PRO A 552 -8.54 21.14 13.56
C PRO A 552 -7.75 21.30 14.87
N ASP A 553 -8.28 22.12 15.80
CA ASP A 553 -7.60 22.46 17.04
C ASP A 553 -8.61 22.69 18.18
N LYS A 554 -8.09 22.74 19.41
CA LYS A 554 -8.77 23.06 20.67
C LYS A 554 -9.77 22.03 21.17
N PHE A 555 -9.80 21.81 22.48
CA PHE A 555 -10.89 21.06 23.10
C PHE A 555 -12.26 21.72 22.90
N VAL A 556 -13.28 20.91 22.62
CA VAL A 556 -14.67 21.35 22.51
C VAL A 556 -15.24 21.87 23.84
N ASP A 557 -14.92 21.19 24.94
CA ASP A 557 -15.43 21.47 26.29
C ASP A 557 -14.43 20.97 27.34
N ASN A 558 -13.84 21.90 28.10
CA ASN A 558 -12.82 21.57 29.11
C ASN A 558 -13.37 20.76 30.29
N ASP A 559 -14.58 21.03 30.75
CA ASP A 559 -15.17 20.35 31.91
C ASP A 559 -15.47 18.88 31.56
N GLU A 560 -16.00 18.65 30.36
CA GLU A 560 -16.20 17.30 29.85
C GLU A 560 -14.87 16.57 29.69
N VAL A 561 -13.86 17.21 29.06
CA VAL A 561 -12.53 16.61 28.88
C VAL A 561 -11.89 16.25 30.22
N ILE A 562 -11.97 17.12 31.24
CA ILE A 562 -11.50 16.80 32.60
C ILE A 562 -12.21 15.57 33.17
N GLY A 563 -13.53 15.47 32.99
CA GLY A 563 -14.32 14.30 33.38
C GLY A 563 -13.85 13.01 32.68
N ILE A 564 -13.58 13.09 31.37
CA ILE A 564 -13.06 11.98 30.57
C ILE A 564 -11.65 11.60 30.97
N ILE A 565 -10.76 12.56 31.25
CA ILE A 565 -9.39 12.28 31.75
C ILE A 565 -9.47 11.48 33.06
N LYS A 566 -10.35 11.87 33.99
CA LYS A 566 -10.57 11.14 35.24
C LYS A 566 -11.03 9.71 35.00
N LYS A 567 -12.04 9.53 34.14
CA LYS A 567 -12.56 8.20 33.77
C LYS A 567 -11.49 7.35 33.08
N SER A 568 -10.70 7.96 32.21
CA SER A 568 -9.58 7.32 31.51
C SER A 568 -8.52 6.82 32.48
N ALA A 569 -8.15 7.64 33.47
CA ALA A 569 -7.21 7.26 34.53
C ALA A 569 -7.73 6.07 35.37
N GLN A 570 -9.02 6.07 35.70
CA GLN A 570 -9.65 4.94 36.40
C GLN A 570 -9.66 3.66 35.56
N ASN A 571 -10.06 3.76 34.28
CA ASN A 571 -10.04 2.63 33.33
C ASN A 571 -8.62 2.09 33.14
N HIS A 572 -7.64 2.98 33.02
CA HIS A 572 -6.23 2.62 32.86
C HIS A 572 -5.71 1.87 34.09
N LEU A 573 -5.97 2.38 35.31
CA LEU A 573 -5.54 1.75 36.56
C LEU A 573 -6.31 0.47 36.90
N ALA A 574 -7.49 0.26 36.31
CA ALA A 574 -8.20 -1.02 36.41
C ALA A 574 -7.54 -2.12 35.55
N LYS A 575 -6.87 -1.74 34.46
CA LYS A 575 -6.20 -2.67 33.54
C LYS A 575 -4.70 -2.81 33.83
N TYR A 576 -4.07 -1.74 34.29
CA TYR A 576 -2.63 -1.66 34.45
C TYR A 576 -2.22 -1.13 35.82
N THR A 577 -0.97 -1.40 36.22
CA THR A 577 -0.51 -1.17 37.59
C THR A 577 -0.25 0.29 37.94
N LYS A 578 -0.06 1.16 36.95
CA LYS A 578 0.25 2.59 37.09
C LYS A 578 -0.10 3.33 35.79
N LEU A 579 -0.13 4.66 35.82
CA LEU A 579 -0.38 5.48 34.63
C LEU A 579 0.83 5.53 33.67
N GLU A 580 2.05 5.49 34.21
CA GLU A 580 3.30 5.55 33.43
C GLU A 580 3.85 4.16 33.16
N ILE A 581 3.62 3.65 31.96
CA ILE A 581 4.01 2.29 31.56
C ILE A 581 4.76 2.36 30.24
N PRO A 582 5.92 1.70 30.11
CA PRO A 582 6.61 1.56 28.84
C PRO A 582 5.67 0.93 27.79
N TYR A 583 5.44 1.64 26.68
CA TYR A 583 4.56 1.18 25.60
C TYR A 583 4.92 -0.23 25.10
N GLY A 584 6.22 -0.49 24.91
CA GLY A 584 6.77 -1.76 24.44
C GLY A 584 6.65 -2.92 25.44
N ASP A 585 6.23 -2.68 26.68
CA ASP A 585 5.88 -3.75 27.60
C ASP A 585 4.58 -4.45 27.18
N TYR A 586 3.66 -3.72 26.52
CA TYR A 586 2.36 -4.24 26.09
C TYR A 586 2.23 -4.38 24.58
N TYR A 587 2.84 -3.50 23.80
CA TYR A 587 2.84 -3.60 22.34
C TYR A 587 4.10 -4.32 21.88
N LYS A 588 3.91 -5.43 21.17
CA LYS A 588 4.95 -6.35 20.74
C LYS A 588 4.88 -6.58 19.24
N LEU A 589 6.03 -6.92 18.68
CA LEU A 589 6.21 -7.42 17.34
C LEU A 589 6.50 -8.91 17.44
N LYS A 590 5.87 -9.73 16.60
CA LYS A 590 6.06 -11.18 16.64
C LYS A 590 6.07 -11.78 15.24
N MET A 591 7.04 -12.66 14.99
CA MET A 591 7.11 -13.50 13.79
C MET A 591 7.76 -14.82 14.15
N GLY A 592 7.04 -15.94 14.01
CA GLY A 592 7.49 -17.23 14.55
C GLY A 592 7.83 -17.14 16.04
N ASP A 593 9.06 -17.52 16.38
CA ASP A 593 9.61 -17.47 17.74
C ASP A 593 10.25 -16.11 18.11
N LEU A 594 10.35 -15.18 17.16
CA LEU A 594 10.91 -13.85 17.39
C LEU A 594 9.87 -12.96 18.07
N GLU A 595 10.26 -12.28 19.15
CA GLU A 595 9.44 -11.28 19.84
C GLU A 595 10.28 -10.08 20.27
N TYR A 596 9.83 -8.88 19.89
CA TYR A 596 10.49 -7.61 20.22
C TYR A 596 9.47 -6.59 20.73
N PRO A 597 9.87 -5.60 21.56
CA PRO A 597 8.99 -4.47 21.88
C PRO A 597 8.66 -3.68 20.60
N ALA A 598 7.41 -3.25 20.45
CA ALA A 598 6.99 -2.48 19.28
C ALA A 598 7.32 -0.98 19.45
N THR A 599 7.55 -0.35 18.31
CA THR A 599 7.69 1.09 18.12
C THR A 599 6.78 1.51 16.96
N GLY A 600 6.21 2.71 17.01
CA GLY A 600 5.15 3.13 16.09
C GLY A 600 3.74 2.94 16.67
N GLY A 601 2.74 3.52 16.01
CA GLY A 601 1.42 3.69 16.59
C GLY A 601 0.30 3.86 15.56
N PRO A 602 -0.91 4.16 16.02
CA PRO A 602 -2.09 4.19 15.16
C PRO A 602 -2.22 5.51 14.39
N GLN A 603 -2.64 5.41 13.12
CA GLN A 603 -2.66 6.55 12.20
C GLN A 603 -3.62 7.68 12.58
N HIS A 604 -4.73 7.36 13.24
CA HIS A 604 -5.78 8.34 13.56
C HIS A 604 -5.32 9.37 14.61
N LEU A 605 -4.23 9.10 15.34
CA LEU A 605 -3.58 10.03 16.26
C LEU A 605 -2.52 10.92 15.58
N GLY A 606 -2.29 10.71 14.28
CA GLY A 606 -1.29 11.45 13.51
C GLY A 606 0.10 10.85 13.49
N VAL A 607 0.26 9.62 13.98
CA VAL A 607 1.53 8.91 13.94
C VAL A 607 1.90 8.63 12.48
N PHE A 608 3.13 8.97 12.07
CA PHE A 608 3.61 8.73 10.71
C PHE A 608 4.05 7.28 10.51
N ARG A 609 4.88 6.73 11.42
CA ARG A 609 5.26 5.31 11.43
C ARG A 609 4.16 4.41 12.01
N ILE A 610 3.56 3.59 11.15
CA ILE A 610 2.34 2.85 11.50
C ILE A 610 2.66 1.44 12.00
N VAL A 611 2.06 1.11 13.15
CA VAL A 611 1.89 -0.26 13.63
C VAL A 611 0.51 -0.37 14.28
N TYR A 612 -0.35 -1.21 13.72
CA TYR A 612 -1.57 -1.67 14.36
C TYR A 612 -1.36 -3.05 14.96
N ALA A 613 -1.96 -3.26 16.13
CA ALA A 613 -1.75 -4.45 16.93
C ALA A 613 -3.07 -4.98 17.51
N ASN A 614 -3.20 -6.31 17.58
CA ASN A 614 -4.36 -7.00 18.15
C ASN A 614 -4.03 -7.62 19.50
N PRO A 615 -4.96 -7.64 20.46
CA PRO A 615 -4.73 -8.28 21.74
C PRO A 615 -4.54 -9.80 21.57
N ASN A 616 -3.58 -10.37 22.29
CA ASN A 616 -3.42 -11.81 22.48
C ASN A 616 -4.06 -12.26 23.80
N GLU A 617 -4.05 -13.58 24.05
CA GLU A 617 -4.63 -14.19 25.25
C GLU A 617 -3.98 -13.72 26.56
N GLU A 618 -2.74 -13.24 26.51
CA GLU A 618 -1.98 -12.73 27.66
C GLU A 618 -2.20 -11.22 27.91
N GLY A 619 -3.04 -10.57 27.11
CA GLY A 619 -3.34 -9.13 27.23
C GLY A 619 -2.25 -8.21 26.65
N LYS A 620 -1.29 -8.76 25.89
CA LYS A 620 -0.34 -8.02 25.04
C LYS A 620 -0.97 -7.74 23.68
N PHE A 621 -0.50 -6.72 22.99
CA PHE A 621 -0.94 -6.36 21.65
C PHE A 621 0.15 -6.73 20.64
N ILE A 622 -0.16 -7.59 19.68
CA ILE A 622 0.78 -8.08 18.67
C ILE A 622 0.55 -7.36 17.34
N GLY A 623 1.60 -6.74 16.81
CA GLY A 623 1.59 -6.06 15.50
C GLY A 623 1.17 -6.99 14.36
N TYR A 624 0.28 -6.54 13.50
CA TYR A 624 -0.24 -7.33 12.37
C TYR A 624 -0.44 -6.51 11.07
N PHE A 625 -0.29 -5.19 11.14
CA PHE A 625 -0.49 -4.27 10.01
C PHE A 625 0.36 -3.02 10.27
N GLY A 626 0.86 -2.40 9.20
CA GLY A 626 1.54 -1.11 9.27
C GLY A 626 2.67 -1.06 8.28
N ASP A 627 3.76 -0.36 8.61
CA ASP A 627 4.99 -0.35 7.82
C ASP A 627 5.36 -1.78 7.37
N THR A 628 5.45 -1.98 6.05
CA THR A 628 5.79 -3.27 5.42
C THR A 628 7.15 -3.21 4.74
N PHE A 629 7.18 -2.90 3.45
CA PHE A 629 8.40 -2.50 2.76
C PHE A 629 8.66 -1.02 3.04
N VAL A 630 9.86 -0.70 3.51
CA VAL A 630 10.34 0.66 3.68
C VAL A 630 11.57 0.81 2.82
N LEU A 631 11.62 1.86 2.01
CA LEU A 631 12.80 2.23 1.25
C LEU A 631 12.98 3.76 1.30
N VAL A 632 14.18 4.18 1.65
CA VAL A 632 14.64 5.58 1.58
C VAL A 632 15.80 5.61 0.61
N LEU A 633 15.72 6.48 -0.40
CA LEU A 633 16.72 6.57 -1.46
C LEU A 633 17.12 8.01 -1.78
N GLU A 634 18.36 8.18 -2.21
CA GLU A 634 18.91 9.41 -2.79
C GLU A 634 19.45 9.11 -4.18
N MET A 635 18.97 9.83 -5.19
CA MET A 635 19.39 9.71 -6.60
C MET A 635 20.67 10.52 -6.85
N ASP A 636 21.78 10.05 -6.29
CA ASP A 636 23.13 10.61 -6.47
C ASP A 636 23.86 9.92 -7.66
N GLU A 637 25.07 10.37 -8.03
CA GLU A 637 25.89 9.67 -9.05
C GLU A 637 26.13 8.19 -8.70
N GLU A 638 26.19 7.91 -7.39
CA GLU A 638 26.05 6.59 -6.79
C GLU A 638 24.82 6.55 -5.89
N ILE A 639 23.77 5.85 -6.32
CA ILE A 639 22.51 5.75 -5.57
C ILE A 639 22.77 5.26 -4.14
N LYS A 640 22.26 6.02 -3.16
CA LYS A 640 22.23 5.62 -1.76
C LYS A 640 20.84 5.13 -1.44
N ALA A 641 20.73 3.89 -0.98
CA ALA A 641 19.45 3.30 -0.65
C ALA A 641 19.55 2.49 0.65
N LYS A 642 18.59 2.72 1.54
CA LYS A 642 18.38 1.93 2.75
C LYS A 642 16.94 1.42 2.74
N GLY A 643 16.74 0.15 3.07
CA GLY A 643 15.41 -0.42 3.11
C GLY A 643 15.27 -1.52 4.15
N LEU A 644 14.04 -2.00 4.28
CA LEU A 644 13.67 -3.08 5.20
C LEU A 644 12.32 -3.67 4.77
N LEU A 645 12.17 -4.98 4.96
CA LEU A 645 10.89 -5.68 4.84
C LEU A 645 10.51 -6.28 6.19
N THR A 646 9.48 -5.72 6.85
CA THR A 646 9.19 -5.96 8.29
C THR A 646 9.14 -7.43 8.71
N TYR A 647 8.57 -8.29 7.86
CA TYR A 647 8.38 -9.72 8.13
C TYR A 647 9.42 -10.62 7.42
N GLY A 648 10.49 -10.04 6.89
CA GLY A 648 11.50 -10.75 6.10
C GLY A 648 11.02 -11.09 4.69
N ASN A 649 11.91 -11.62 3.84
CA ASN A 649 11.61 -11.86 2.42
C ASN A 649 11.03 -13.25 2.13
N SER A 650 10.73 -14.08 3.14
CA SER A 650 10.09 -15.38 2.98
C SER A 650 8.85 -15.53 3.85
N SER A 651 7.83 -16.23 3.35
CA SER A 651 6.64 -16.60 4.12
C SER A 651 6.68 -18.06 4.61
N ASN A 652 7.76 -18.78 4.34
CA ASN A 652 7.96 -20.15 4.81
C ASN A 652 8.55 -20.11 6.23
N PRO A 653 7.84 -20.58 7.27
CA PRO A 653 8.33 -20.53 8.65
C PRO A 653 9.64 -21.29 8.90
N ASN A 654 10.01 -22.21 8.00
CA ASN A 654 11.28 -22.95 8.08
C ASN A 654 12.42 -22.26 7.32
N ASN A 655 12.14 -21.21 6.56
CA ASN A 655 13.15 -20.41 5.89
C ASN A 655 13.72 -19.39 6.89
N LYS A 656 15.05 -19.25 6.92
CA LYS A 656 15.71 -18.32 7.84
C LYS A 656 15.35 -16.85 7.60
N HIS A 657 14.87 -16.49 6.40
CA HIS A 657 14.41 -15.15 6.04
C HIS A 657 12.94 -14.90 6.39
N TYR A 658 12.35 -15.75 7.23
CA TYR A 658 11.06 -15.52 7.87
C TYR A 658 11.25 -14.69 9.15
N GLY A 659 11.03 -13.38 9.04
CA GLY A 659 11.13 -12.44 10.17
C GLY A 659 12.53 -12.00 10.56
N ASP A 660 13.58 -12.34 9.79
CA ASP A 660 14.98 -11.99 10.08
C ASP A 660 15.28 -10.49 10.16
N GLN A 661 14.40 -9.64 9.63
CA GLN A 661 14.50 -8.19 9.70
C GLN A 661 13.68 -7.56 10.84
N LEU A 662 12.93 -8.36 11.61
CA LEU A 662 12.01 -7.86 12.64
C LEU A 662 12.72 -7.12 13.79
N GLU A 663 13.95 -7.55 14.12
CA GLU A 663 14.76 -6.88 15.14
C GLU A 663 15.15 -5.47 14.72
N MET A 664 15.66 -5.31 13.49
CA MET A 664 15.99 -3.99 12.93
C MET A 664 14.75 -3.10 12.90
N PHE A 665 13.60 -3.66 12.50
CA PHE A 665 12.33 -2.93 12.54
C PHE A 665 12.01 -2.45 13.96
N SER A 666 12.18 -3.27 14.99
CA SER A 666 11.93 -2.89 16.39
C SER A 666 12.83 -1.74 16.88
N LYS A 667 14.04 -1.62 16.31
CA LYS A 667 15.06 -0.63 16.65
C LYS A 667 15.05 0.62 15.76
N ASN A 668 14.12 0.71 14.81
CA ASN A 668 14.04 1.80 13.83
C ASN A 668 15.28 1.85 12.92
N GLU A 669 15.79 0.68 12.54
CA GLU A 669 16.97 0.53 11.70
C GLU A 669 16.56 0.07 10.29
N LEU A 670 17.27 0.56 9.27
CA LEU A 670 17.16 0.11 7.88
C LEU A 670 18.51 -0.46 7.43
N ARG A 671 18.50 -1.54 6.64
CA ARG A 671 19.70 -2.11 6.04
C ARG A 671 20.07 -1.37 4.76
N ASN A 672 21.35 -1.41 4.39
CA ASN A 672 21.76 -0.95 3.07
C ASN A 672 21.17 -1.86 1.99
N ILE A 673 20.85 -1.28 0.83
CA ILE A 673 20.44 -2.03 -0.36
C ILE A 673 21.68 -2.37 -1.20
N TRP A 674 21.84 -3.65 -1.53
CA TRP A 674 22.94 -4.15 -2.37
C TRP A 674 22.60 -4.00 -3.86
N PHE A 675 22.60 -2.76 -4.35
CA PHE A 675 22.15 -2.46 -5.72
C PHE A 675 23.16 -2.86 -6.80
N LYS A 676 24.47 -2.70 -6.54
CA LYS A 676 25.55 -3.00 -7.48
C LYS A 676 25.95 -4.47 -7.41
N ARG A 677 26.37 -5.06 -8.53
CA ARG A 677 26.81 -6.48 -8.56
C ARG A 677 27.90 -6.79 -7.53
N SER A 678 28.87 -5.88 -7.36
CA SER A 678 29.97 -6.08 -6.40
C SER A 678 29.49 -6.19 -4.96
N ASP A 679 28.46 -5.42 -4.59
CA ASP A 679 27.90 -5.44 -3.24
C ASP A 679 27.07 -6.71 -3.01
N GLN A 680 26.36 -7.16 -4.05
CA GLN A 680 25.63 -8.42 -4.05
C GLN A 680 26.58 -9.61 -3.92
N GLU A 681 27.69 -9.63 -4.67
CA GLU A 681 28.71 -10.68 -4.58
C GLU A 681 29.43 -10.70 -3.22
N ALA A 682 29.63 -9.53 -2.61
CA ALA A 682 30.20 -9.42 -1.26
C ALA A 682 29.23 -9.88 -0.16
N ASN A 683 27.92 -9.84 -0.41
CA ASN A 683 26.87 -10.28 0.49
C ASN A 683 26.12 -11.50 -0.05
N LEU A 684 26.80 -12.33 -0.85
CA LEU A 684 26.20 -13.47 -1.53
C LEU A 684 26.01 -14.64 -0.57
N GLU A 685 24.79 -15.15 -0.54
CA GLU A 685 24.47 -16.39 0.14
C GLU A 685 24.41 -17.58 -0.82
N LEU A 686 23.73 -17.40 -1.94
CA LEU A 686 23.50 -18.45 -2.91
C LEU A 686 23.52 -17.89 -4.33
N ARG A 687 24.09 -18.66 -5.26
CA ARG A 687 24.02 -18.40 -6.71
C ARG A 687 23.29 -19.54 -7.39
N GLU A 688 22.30 -19.22 -8.23
CA GLU A 688 21.55 -20.20 -9.04
C GLU A 688 21.63 -19.81 -10.51
N ASN A 689 21.96 -20.77 -11.39
CA ASN A 689 21.93 -20.54 -12.83
C ASN A 689 20.59 -21.00 -13.40
N LYS A 690 20.08 -20.30 -14.41
CA LYS A 690 18.84 -20.70 -15.10
C LYS A 690 18.92 -22.10 -15.70
N ASN A 691 20.10 -22.55 -16.14
CA ASN A 691 20.27 -23.90 -16.71
C ASN A 691 20.04 -25.02 -15.68
N ASP A 692 20.11 -24.69 -14.39
CA ASP A 692 19.83 -25.63 -13.31
C ASP A 692 18.35 -25.61 -12.93
N MET A 693 17.57 -24.60 -13.33
CA MET A 693 16.14 -24.41 -13.01
C MET A 693 15.25 -25.22 -13.95
#